data_AF-A0A945GP31-F1
#
_entry.id   AF-A0A945GP31-F1
#
_cell.length_a   1.000
_cell.length_b   1.000
_cell.length_c   1.000
_cell.angle_alpha   90.00
_cell.angle_beta   90.00
_cell.angle_gamma   90.00
#
_symmetry.space_group_name_H-M   'P 1'
#
loop_
_entity.id
_entity.type
_entity.pdbx_description
1 polymer ?
#
loop_
_entity_poly.entity_id
_entity_poly.type
_entity_poly.pdbx_seq_one_letter_code
_entity_poly.pdbx_strand_id
1 'polypeptide(L)'
;MDKPADDLDTPTDGLDIAIIGMNLRVPGARDLDTFWRNLRDGVESVSFFTDEELTAAGVSAAALADPHYVKAFGLLEDIDKFDASFFDLTPRDVEVMDPQHRLMLEGAWELFEGAGYDAAAFDGRIGVFAGVGLNSYLLNHLGSNPQIIDAIGSWQVGMSNDKDFAPTRVSYKLDLTGPSVSVNTGCSTSLVAVAMACQSLLNYQCDMVLAGGVTIQTPQNVGYWYHAGGVSSPDGHCRPFDADAQGTLDASGMALVLLKKLDDALADGDTIHAVIKGFAINNDGALKVGYTAPSVEGQVDVIIEAQNMAGFSAETIGFIEAHGTGTELGDSVEVAALTQAFRHATDKKGFCALGSLKSNLGHLDTAAGVASLIKTVLAIQHRQIPPTVHFEKPNPQIDLANSPFYVNGELREWEAGSAPRRAGVSSFGIGGTNAHVVLEEAPLQPDSGPSRPWQMLLLSARTETALDRATENLASHLERHVEADLADVAYTLALGRKAFDHRRVLVCQTAAEGRRLLQEKNPQSLLTHVLEEQGERPVLFMFPGMGAEYMNMALELYDQEPNFREQVDICADLLKSREGLDFFQIWEMDGSQKAPAHLASPVPRPIAPAALFIVEYSLARMWMCYGVQPQAMLGYSGGEYVAACLAEVLSLGDALSLVASSGRLTEDLPAGSMLAISLPEAEVGRLLKGSLSLAAVNGVSLCLVSGIVDEVDRLQDELLEQGTNCFRLQAPLAYHSAAMEPIIPPLLKQFDGIELKPPRVPWISGVTGTWITDAQATSPEYYARQIVRQPVRFADCLRELFTHPEFILLEVGPGQVLSPLVMQHPAWSSRQAVLSTLKAPQYTQPELSSLLTALGKLWLFGGAIDWSEFYAREERQRLNLPTYPLERKGYWIEPGAAAAEVTPEPGFIGKIRDIADWFYLPSWHRSHVAGVGSAGGGTDGGTGWLVCADRDGFGSRLAEQLRGKGNDVVTVHRGSEFAQLDRQTYVIDEKNPEDYRDLFKGVRDSGGTFDQIAHTWLLAAAEEEDSTHIDRGFYSLLALGQALGREFSTSITLNLLSSDMHEVTGEEQVCPEKAAALGPLKVIPQEFPGINSRSIDVQLPDPGSWQERRLTEQLLAELTVPPSHRVIAFRGNHGWFRSFDPVTLGEGGGDQTRLREKGVYLITGGLGNIGLAMAEHLAKKVKARLILTGRSVVPPREEWDQWLATHAEEDSICQKLRRVQALEERGAEVL
;
A
#
# COMPACT_ATOMS: atom_id res chain seq x y z
N MET A 1 19.67 42.75 -19.84
CA MET A 1 19.78 41.45 -19.17
C MET A 1 18.53 40.71 -19.57
N ASP A 2 18.67 39.90 -20.61
CA ASP A 2 17.57 39.20 -21.24
C ASP A 2 17.08 38.10 -20.29
N LYS A 3 15.77 38.10 -20.02
CA LYS A 3 15.08 36.97 -19.40
C LYS A 3 15.26 35.76 -20.34
N PRO A 4 15.60 34.55 -19.85
CA PRO A 4 15.49 33.35 -20.65
C PRO A 4 14.04 33.23 -21.15
N ALA A 5 13.88 32.87 -22.42
CA ALA A 5 12.60 32.64 -23.05
C ALA A 5 11.81 31.52 -22.32
N ASP A 6 10.50 31.63 -22.34
CA ASP A 6 9.51 30.70 -21.78
C ASP A 6 9.86 29.22 -22.07
N ASP A 7 10.24 28.47 -21.04
CA ASP A 7 10.30 27.00 -21.03
C ASP A 7 8.94 26.37 -20.62
N LEU A 8 7.90 27.20 -20.48
CA LEU A 8 6.56 26.80 -20.03
C LEU A 8 5.74 26.04 -21.08
N ASP A 9 6.25 25.92 -22.31
CA ASP A 9 5.51 25.45 -23.48
C ASP A 9 6.17 24.21 -24.12
N THR A 10 6.77 23.33 -23.31
CA THR A 10 7.16 22.00 -23.80
C THR A 10 5.88 21.17 -23.87
N PRO A 11 5.35 20.83 -25.05
CA PRO A 11 4.11 20.06 -25.14
C PRO A 11 4.28 18.72 -24.41
N THR A 12 3.41 18.46 -23.43
CA THR A 12 3.33 17.15 -22.78
C THR A 12 2.87 16.14 -23.83
N ASP A 13 3.59 15.03 -23.95
CA ASP A 13 3.28 13.96 -24.90
C ASP A 13 2.15 13.04 -24.39
N GLY A 14 1.60 13.35 -23.20
CA GLY A 14 0.58 12.59 -22.50
C GLY A 14 1.11 11.33 -21.80
N LEU A 15 2.42 11.09 -21.79
CA LEU A 15 3.04 9.91 -21.19
C LEU A 15 3.71 10.18 -19.83
N ASP A 16 3.84 11.44 -19.46
CA ASP A 16 4.51 11.89 -18.24
C ASP A 16 3.70 11.60 -16.97
N ILE A 17 4.38 11.05 -15.96
CA ILE A 17 3.80 10.72 -14.66
C ILE A 17 4.46 11.57 -13.57
N ALA A 18 3.67 12.36 -12.86
CA ALA A 18 4.12 13.15 -11.72
C ALA A 18 4.18 12.29 -10.44
N ILE A 19 5.27 12.44 -9.69
CA ILE A 19 5.36 12.00 -8.30
C ILE A 19 4.83 13.13 -7.42
N ILE A 20 3.63 12.97 -6.87
CA ILE A 20 2.92 14.01 -6.11
C ILE A 20 2.97 13.82 -4.59
N GLY A 21 3.51 12.68 -4.13
CA GLY A 21 3.71 12.41 -2.71
C GLY A 21 4.76 11.33 -2.49
N MET A 22 5.45 11.41 -1.36
CA MET A 22 6.46 10.45 -0.93
C MET A 22 6.35 10.19 0.57
N ASN A 23 6.49 8.93 0.98
CA ASN A 23 6.60 8.56 2.39
C ASN A 23 7.60 7.41 2.55
N LEU A 24 8.44 7.47 3.59
CA LEU A 24 9.39 6.40 3.91
C LEU A 24 9.62 6.29 5.41
N ARG A 25 9.95 5.08 5.84
CA ARG A 25 10.54 4.79 7.16
C ARG A 25 11.64 3.77 6.98
N VAL A 26 12.85 4.14 7.35
CA VAL A 26 14.08 3.37 7.10
C VAL A 26 14.99 3.44 8.33
N PRO A 27 16.07 2.63 8.40
CA PRO A 27 17.00 2.71 9.53
C PRO A 27 17.54 4.13 9.71
N GLY A 28 17.47 4.64 10.93
CA GLY A 28 17.93 5.99 11.29
C GLY A 28 17.08 7.15 10.78
N ALA A 29 15.96 6.92 10.07
CA ALA A 29 15.08 7.99 9.59
C ALA A 29 13.59 7.59 9.56
N ARG A 30 12.75 8.39 10.22
CA ARG A 30 11.29 8.20 10.29
C ARG A 30 10.52 9.14 9.36
N ASP A 31 11.22 10.06 8.69
CA ASP A 31 10.68 11.10 7.82
C ASP A 31 11.71 11.47 6.73
N LEU A 32 11.21 12.15 5.68
CA LEU A 32 12.01 12.56 4.50
C LEU A 32 13.15 13.52 4.87
N ASP A 33 12.90 14.47 5.79
CA ASP A 33 13.88 15.49 6.19
C ASP A 33 15.10 14.86 6.88
N THR A 34 14.85 13.92 7.80
CA THR A 34 15.89 13.16 8.49
C THR A 34 16.62 12.24 7.53
N PHE A 35 15.89 11.59 6.63
CA PHE A 35 16.49 10.76 5.59
C PHE A 35 17.43 11.56 4.69
N TRP A 36 17.00 12.73 4.19
CA TRP A 36 17.84 13.59 3.38
C TRP A 36 19.08 14.07 4.13
N ARG A 37 18.94 14.50 5.39
CA ARG A 37 20.10 14.90 6.22
C ARG A 37 21.10 13.76 6.36
N ASN A 38 20.64 12.54 6.65
CA ASN A 38 21.50 11.37 6.76
C ASN A 38 22.25 11.09 5.44
N LEU A 39 21.56 11.17 4.30
CA LEU A 39 22.19 10.98 2.98
C LEU A 39 23.23 12.06 2.69
N ARG A 40 22.86 13.33 2.86
CA ARG A 40 23.72 14.49 2.62
C ARG A 40 24.99 14.43 3.45
N ASP A 41 24.86 14.03 4.72
CA ASP A 41 25.95 13.99 5.69
C ASP A 41 26.75 12.66 5.64
N GLY A 42 26.39 11.74 4.73
CA GLY A 42 27.09 10.46 4.55
C GLY A 42 26.95 9.52 5.75
N VAL A 43 25.79 9.49 6.40
CA VAL A 43 25.52 8.64 7.56
C VAL A 43 25.21 7.21 7.11
N GLU A 44 25.88 6.24 7.75
CA GLU A 44 25.52 4.82 7.72
C GLU A 44 24.58 4.52 8.89
N SER A 45 23.37 4.04 8.58
CA SER A 45 22.32 3.70 9.55
C SER A 45 22.26 2.19 9.85
N VAL A 46 23.34 1.46 9.60
CA VAL A 46 23.48 0.04 9.97
C VAL A 46 23.80 -0.07 11.45
N SER A 47 23.17 -1.03 12.13
CA SER A 47 23.44 -1.32 13.53
C SER A 47 24.38 -2.51 13.68
N PHE A 48 25.34 -2.39 14.59
CA PHE A 48 26.31 -3.43 14.95
C PHE A 48 26.09 -3.85 16.39
N PHE A 49 25.83 -5.15 16.61
CA PHE A 49 25.41 -5.67 17.90
C PHE A 49 26.56 -6.25 18.72
N THR A 50 26.47 -6.05 20.03
CA THR A 50 27.34 -6.68 21.02
C THR A 50 26.88 -8.11 21.33
N ASP A 51 27.80 -8.93 21.86
CA ASP A 51 27.49 -10.29 22.30
C ASP A 51 26.40 -10.33 23.39
N GLU A 52 26.35 -9.30 24.24
CA GLU A 52 25.34 -9.15 25.29
C GLU A 52 23.94 -8.94 24.69
N GLU A 53 23.81 -8.05 23.70
CA GLU A 53 22.56 -7.78 22.98
C GLU A 53 22.07 -9.02 22.23
N LEU A 54 22.97 -9.72 21.54
CA LEU A 54 22.63 -10.92 20.78
C LEU A 54 22.26 -12.09 21.70
N THR A 55 22.92 -12.23 22.84
CA THR A 55 22.56 -13.22 23.86
C THR A 55 21.16 -12.92 24.42
N ALA A 56 20.86 -11.64 24.68
CA ALA A 56 19.52 -11.22 25.10
C ALA A 56 18.45 -11.46 24.02
N ALA A 57 18.84 -11.41 22.73
CA ALA A 57 18.01 -11.76 21.58
C ALA A 57 17.84 -13.28 21.35
N GLY A 58 18.47 -14.12 22.18
CA GLY A 58 18.37 -15.59 22.07
C GLY A 58 19.41 -16.23 21.14
N VAL A 59 20.43 -15.50 20.69
CA VAL A 59 21.52 -16.05 19.88
C VAL A 59 22.39 -16.95 20.74
N SER A 60 22.64 -18.18 20.28
CA SER A 60 23.43 -19.16 21.04
C SER A 60 24.91 -18.76 21.16
N ALA A 61 25.55 -19.15 22.26
CA ALA A 61 27.00 -18.95 22.44
C ALA A 61 27.84 -19.61 21.33
N ALA A 62 27.35 -20.70 20.72
CA ALA A 62 28.02 -21.35 19.59
C ALA A 62 28.00 -20.47 18.32
N ALA A 63 26.86 -19.82 18.04
CA ALA A 63 26.75 -18.88 16.92
C ALA A 63 27.65 -17.65 17.13
N LEU A 64 27.68 -17.10 18.36
CA LEU A 64 28.54 -15.95 18.68
C LEU A 64 30.04 -16.25 18.59
N ALA A 65 30.42 -17.51 18.80
CA ALA A 65 31.79 -17.99 18.67
C ALA A 65 32.19 -18.32 17.22
N ASP A 66 31.23 -18.41 16.29
CA ASP A 66 31.52 -18.64 14.87
C ASP A 66 32.07 -17.36 14.23
N PRO A 67 33.30 -17.36 13.68
CA PRO A 67 33.87 -16.18 13.02
C PRO A 67 33.12 -15.75 11.75
N HIS A 68 32.24 -16.58 11.20
CA HIS A 68 31.40 -16.22 10.05
C HIS A 68 30.07 -15.58 10.46
N TYR A 69 29.76 -15.49 11.76
CA TYR A 69 28.55 -14.82 12.22
C TYR A 69 28.77 -13.30 12.29
N VAL A 70 28.13 -12.58 11.37
CA VAL A 70 28.23 -11.12 11.23
C VAL A 70 27.13 -10.46 12.04
N LYS A 71 27.52 -9.59 12.97
CA LYS A 71 26.65 -9.00 13.99
C LYS A 71 26.06 -7.67 13.54
N ALA A 72 25.52 -7.61 12.32
CA ALA A 72 25.02 -6.38 11.73
C ALA A 72 23.63 -6.54 11.09
N PHE A 73 22.79 -5.50 11.21
CA PHE A 73 21.47 -5.44 10.57
C PHE A 73 20.98 -3.99 10.44
N GLY A 74 20.27 -3.66 9.37
CA GLY A 74 19.59 -2.36 9.23
C GLY A 74 18.24 -2.36 9.95
N LEU A 75 18.23 -2.03 11.24
CA LEU A 75 17.00 -2.13 12.05
C LEU A 75 16.04 -0.95 11.84
N LEU A 76 14.74 -1.27 11.83
CA LEU A 76 13.67 -0.30 11.89
C LEU A 76 13.11 -0.23 13.32
N GLU A 77 12.99 0.98 13.86
CA GLU A 77 12.46 1.22 15.20
C GLU A 77 10.92 1.09 15.24
N ASP A 78 10.37 0.82 16.42
CA ASP A 78 8.92 0.84 16.70
C ASP A 78 8.05 -0.10 15.83
N ILE A 79 8.61 -1.22 15.33
CA ILE A 79 7.85 -2.19 14.51
C ILE A 79 6.71 -2.89 15.27
N ASP A 80 6.74 -2.84 16.60
CA ASP A 80 5.69 -3.32 17.49
C ASP A 80 4.54 -2.30 17.63
N LYS A 81 4.75 -1.03 17.26
CA LYS A 81 3.80 0.04 17.53
C LYS A 81 2.85 0.31 16.36
N PHE A 82 1.57 0.51 16.65
CA PHE A 82 0.52 0.84 15.68
C PHE A 82 -0.65 1.59 16.33
N ASP A 83 -1.44 2.37 15.59
CA ASP A 83 -2.69 2.96 16.10
C ASP A 83 -3.93 2.15 15.68
N ALA A 84 -4.25 1.10 16.45
CA ALA A 84 -5.35 0.19 16.16
C ALA A 84 -6.72 0.88 16.13
N SER A 85 -6.96 1.79 17.08
CA SER A 85 -8.22 2.52 17.22
C SER A 85 -8.49 3.46 16.04
N PHE A 86 -7.45 4.06 15.47
CA PHE A 86 -7.59 4.93 14.32
C PHE A 86 -8.10 4.19 13.08
N PHE A 87 -7.64 2.95 12.87
CA PHE A 87 -8.05 2.13 11.73
C PHE A 87 -9.22 1.19 12.03
N ASP A 88 -9.92 1.39 13.15
CA ASP A 88 -11.06 0.55 13.56
C ASP A 88 -10.70 -0.95 13.56
N LEU A 89 -9.56 -1.29 14.18
CA LEU A 89 -9.05 -2.64 14.36
C LEU A 89 -9.00 -2.99 15.85
N THR A 90 -9.32 -4.25 16.20
CA THR A 90 -9.25 -4.68 17.59
C THR A 90 -7.79 -4.94 18.00
N PRO A 91 -7.41 -4.70 19.28
CA PRO A 91 -6.07 -5.02 19.78
C PRO A 91 -5.60 -6.43 19.43
N ARG A 92 -6.51 -7.43 19.55
CA ARG A 92 -6.20 -8.83 19.32
C ARG A 92 -5.93 -9.14 17.84
N ASP A 93 -6.64 -8.50 16.93
CA ASP A 93 -6.39 -8.64 15.48
C ASP A 93 -5.03 -8.04 15.11
N VAL A 94 -4.69 -6.91 15.74
CA VAL A 94 -3.41 -6.24 15.50
C VAL A 94 -2.25 -7.05 16.03
N GLU A 95 -2.32 -7.62 17.24
CA GLU A 95 -1.25 -8.45 17.83
C GLU A 95 -0.76 -9.57 16.91
N VAL A 96 -1.68 -10.22 16.18
CA VAL A 96 -1.34 -11.31 15.25
C VAL A 96 -1.12 -10.87 13.80
N MET A 97 -1.31 -9.59 13.50
CA MET A 97 -1.10 -9.04 12.15
C MET A 97 0.37 -8.76 11.92
N ASP A 98 0.89 -9.08 10.72
CA ASP A 98 2.27 -8.78 10.34
C ASP A 98 2.55 -7.26 10.48
N PRO A 99 3.63 -6.86 11.17
CA PRO A 99 4.10 -5.47 11.21
C PRO A 99 4.18 -4.78 9.84
N GLN A 100 4.48 -5.52 8.77
CA GLN A 100 4.54 -4.98 7.41
C GLN A 100 3.18 -4.43 6.95
N HIS A 101 2.08 -5.13 7.28
CA HIS A 101 0.72 -4.69 6.93
C HIS A 101 0.32 -3.45 7.75
N ARG A 102 0.73 -3.40 9.02
CA ARG A 102 0.49 -2.26 9.91
C ARG A 102 1.20 -1.02 9.39
N LEU A 103 2.50 -1.16 9.08
CA LEU A 103 3.34 -0.08 8.61
C LEU A 103 2.87 0.44 7.25
N MET A 104 2.52 -0.45 6.31
CA MET A 104 1.96 -0.05 5.02
C MET A 104 0.67 0.75 5.16
N LEU A 105 -0.20 0.38 6.10
CA LEU A 105 -1.47 1.06 6.33
C LEU A 105 -1.29 2.47 6.92
N GLU A 106 -0.41 2.64 7.91
CA GLU A 106 -0.03 3.98 8.39
C GLU A 106 0.65 4.79 7.29
N GLY A 107 1.58 4.15 6.57
CA GLY A 107 2.36 4.78 5.50
C GLY A 107 1.48 5.29 4.37
N ALA A 108 0.44 4.54 3.99
CA ALA A 108 -0.54 4.95 3.00
C ALA A 108 -1.35 6.16 3.47
N TRP A 109 -1.85 6.14 4.72
CA TRP A 109 -2.56 7.29 5.29
C TRP A 109 -1.70 8.57 5.25
N GLU A 110 -0.48 8.47 5.78
CA GLU A 110 0.48 9.58 5.82
C GLU A 110 0.89 10.04 4.41
N LEU A 111 0.94 9.13 3.42
CA LEU A 111 1.27 9.48 2.03
C LEU A 111 0.19 10.35 1.38
N PHE A 112 -1.10 9.99 1.53
CA PHE A 112 -2.20 10.79 0.97
C PHE A 112 -2.28 12.17 1.62
N GLU A 113 -2.18 12.24 2.95
CA GLU A 113 -2.15 13.53 3.64
C GLU A 113 -0.91 14.35 3.26
N GLY A 114 0.26 13.73 3.13
CA GLY A 114 1.49 14.39 2.68
C GLY A 114 1.38 14.96 1.25
N ALA A 115 0.59 14.32 0.39
CA ALA A 115 0.27 14.83 -0.95
C ALA A 115 -0.89 15.85 -0.97
N GLY A 116 -1.48 16.16 0.20
CA GLY A 116 -2.58 17.12 0.30
C GLY A 116 -3.94 16.57 -0.12
N TYR A 117 -4.19 15.27 0.03
CA TYR A 117 -5.45 14.59 -0.31
C TYR A 117 -6.09 13.88 0.90
N ASP A 118 -7.42 13.99 1.01
CA ASP A 118 -8.25 12.98 1.69
C ASP A 118 -8.65 11.93 0.66
N ALA A 119 -8.08 10.73 0.78
CA ALA A 119 -8.30 9.65 -0.18
C ALA A 119 -9.78 9.27 -0.35
N ALA A 120 -10.59 9.40 0.71
CA ALA A 120 -12.02 9.06 0.68
C ALA A 120 -12.88 10.15 0.02
N ALA A 121 -12.37 11.38 -0.11
CA ALA A 121 -13.07 12.51 -0.72
C ALA A 121 -12.71 12.72 -2.21
N PHE A 122 -11.77 11.92 -2.73
CA PHE A 122 -11.37 11.99 -4.13
C PHE A 122 -12.42 11.33 -5.03
N ASP A 123 -12.88 12.05 -6.06
CA ASP A 123 -13.97 11.60 -6.96
C ASP A 123 -13.52 10.51 -7.97
N GLY A 124 -12.20 10.34 -8.15
CA GLY A 124 -11.61 9.37 -9.08
C GLY A 124 -11.25 8.02 -8.45
N ARG A 125 -10.71 7.12 -9.27
CA ARG A 125 -10.26 5.79 -8.80
C ARG A 125 -8.81 5.83 -8.37
N ILE A 126 -8.56 5.38 -7.14
CA ILE A 126 -7.21 5.26 -6.59
C ILE A 126 -6.76 3.80 -6.64
N GLY A 127 -5.65 3.53 -7.34
CA GLY A 127 -4.99 2.22 -7.39
C GLY A 127 -3.93 2.03 -6.30
N VAL A 128 -3.61 0.77 -5.98
CA VAL A 128 -2.56 0.37 -5.03
C VAL A 128 -1.73 -0.75 -5.63
N PHE A 129 -0.44 -0.49 -5.86
CA PHE A 129 0.53 -1.46 -6.35
C PHE A 129 1.68 -1.55 -5.36
N ALA A 130 1.71 -2.60 -4.53
CA ALA A 130 2.76 -2.70 -3.53
C ALA A 130 3.15 -4.16 -3.25
N GLY A 131 4.34 -4.34 -2.71
CA GLY A 131 4.84 -5.65 -2.30
C GLY A 131 5.30 -5.66 -0.85
N VAL A 132 5.19 -6.82 -0.21
CA VAL A 132 5.71 -7.06 1.14
C VAL A 132 6.75 -8.18 1.15
N GLY A 133 7.74 -8.06 2.03
CA GLY A 133 8.82 -9.01 2.21
C GLY A 133 8.33 -10.38 2.70
N LEU A 134 9.25 -11.33 2.89
CA LEU A 134 8.92 -12.61 3.53
C LEU A 134 8.30 -12.36 4.91
N ASN A 135 7.17 -13.00 5.21
CA ASN A 135 6.58 -12.88 6.53
C ASN A 135 7.33 -13.73 7.56
N SER A 136 8.31 -13.13 8.21
CA SER A 136 9.04 -13.73 9.31
C SER A 136 8.27 -13.70 10.64
N TYR A 137 7.26 -12.84 10.80
CA TYR A 137 6.47 -12.74 12.03
C TYR A 137 5.59 -13.98 12.23
N LEU A 138 4.90 -14.42 11.18
CA LEU A 138 4.15 -15.67 11.16
C LEU A 138 5.06 -16.87 11.43
N LEU A 139 6.25 -16.91 10.84
CA LEU A 139 7.19 -18.02 11.01
C LEU A 139 7.77 -18.09 12.42
N ASN A 140 8.34 -16.98 12.90
CA ASN A 140 9.16 -16.98 14.12
C ASN A 140 8.35 -16.70 15.39
N HIS A 141 7.26 -15.93 15.31
CA HIS A 141 6.44 -15.56 16.47
C HIS A 141 5.15 -16.36 16.57
N LEU A 142 4.33 -16.41 15.51
CA LEU A 142 3.03 -17.07 15.59
C LEU A 142 3.13 -18.59 15.44
N GLY A 143 3.98 -19.08 14.54
CA GLY A 143 4.22 -20.51 14.31
C GLY A 143 4.80 -21.23 15.53
N SER A 144 5.54 -20.50 16.37
CA SER A 144 6.03 -21.00 17.66
C SER A 144 4.96 -20.99 18.77
N ASN A 145 3.78 -20.42 18.52
CA ASN A 145 2.65 -20.32 19.43
C ASN A 145 1.35 -20.92 18.83
N PRO A 146 1.28 -22.25 18.60
CA PRO A 146 0.13 -22.88 17.91
C PRO A 146 -1.21 -22.66 18.63
N GLN A 147 -1.19 -22.49 19.94
CA GLN A 147 -2.40 -22.23 20.75
C GLN A 147 -3.07 -20.89 20.39
N ILE A 148 -2.30 -19.88 19.97
CA ILE A 148 -2.81 -18.58 19.53
C ILE A 148 -3.49 -18.74 18.16
N ILE A 149 -2.87 -19.50 17.27
CA ILE A 149 -3.41 -19.82 15.94
C ILE A 149 -4.74 -20.58 16.08
N ASP A 150 -4.81 -21.57 16.96
CA ASP A 150 -6.04 -22.34 17.22
C ASP A 150 -7.16 -21.46 17.81
N ALA A 151 -6.81 -20.51 18.69
CA ALA A 151 -7.78 -19.66 19.36
C ALA A 151 -8.39 -18.57 18.45
N ILE A 152 -7.68 -18.13 17.42
CA ILE A 152 -8.13 -17.10 16.48
C ILE A 152 -8.67 -17.74 15.19
N GLY A 153 -8.07 -18.86 14.78
CA GLY A 153 -8.34 -19.55 13.52
C GLY A 153 -7.24 -19.30 12.49
N SER A 154 -6.73 -20.39 11.92
CA SER A 154 -5.63 -20.38 10.95
C SER A 154 -5.90 -19.51 9.72
N TRP A 155 -7.16 -19.43 9.26
CA TRP A 155 -7.56 -18.60 8.13
C TRP A 155 -7.38 -17.10 8.41
N GLN A 156 -7.86 -16.62 9.55
CA GLN A 156 -7.76 -15.21 9.93
C GLN A 156 -6.31 -14.81 10.17
N VAL A 157 -5.53 -15.68 10.85
CA VAL A 157 -4.08 -15.47 11.00
C VAL A 157 -3.40 -15.43 9.64
N GLY A 158 -3.72 -16.36 8.73
CA GLY A 158 -3.21 -16.37 7.37
C GLY A 158 -3.48 -15.06 6.62
N MET A 159 -4.72 -14.57 6.61
CA MET A 159 -5.06 -13.30 5.95
C MET A 159 -4.33 -12.09 6.54
N SER A 160 -4.08 -12.09 7.85
CA SER A 160 -3.39 -10.99 8.55
C SER A 160 -1.89 -10.93 8.28
N ASN A 161 -1.35 -11.94 7.60
CA ASN A 161 0.08 -12.20 7.47
C ASN A 161 0.52 -12.49 6.02
N ASP A 162 -0.37 -12.98 5.17
CA ASP A 162 -0.03 -13.34 3.80
C ASP A 162 0.17 -12.09 2.93
N LYS A 163 1.13 -12.18 2.02
CA LYS A 163 1.56 -11.09 1.14
C LYS A 163 0.46 -10.56 0.23
N ASP A 164 -0.52 -11.42 -0.10
CA ASP A 164 -1.60 -11.07 -1.03
C ASP A 164 -2.53 -10.00 -0.47
N PHE A 165 -2.63 -9.88 0.87
CA PHE A 165 -3.66 -9.04 1.47
C PHE A 165 -3.20 -7.63 1.87
N ALA A 166 -1.89 -7.32 1.89
CA ALA A 166 -1.42 -6.00 2.34
C ALA A 166 -1.97 -4.84 1.49
N PRO A 167 -1.84 -4.82 0.15
CA PRO A 167 -2.44 -3.78 -0.69
C PRO A 167 -3.97 -3.72 -0.57
N THR A 168 -4.64 -4.87 -0.61
CA THR A 168 -6.12 -4.92 -0.52
C THR A 168 -6.66 -4.44 0.83
N ARG A 169 -5.87 -4.56 1.91
CA ARG A 169 -6.22 -4.01 3.22
C ARG A 169 -6.13 -2.48 3.23
N VAL A 170 -5.13 -1.91 2.57
CA VAL A 170 -5.05 -0.45 2.36
C VAL A 170 -6.29 0.01 1.59
N SER A 171 -6.60 -0.63 0.46
CA SER A 171 -7.78 -0.30 -0.34
C SER A 171 -9.07 -0.41 0.47
N TYR A 172 -9.25 -1.47 1.24
CA TYR A 172 -10.44 -1.64 2.10
C TYR A 172 -10.55 -0.60 3.21
N LYS A 173 -9.44 -0.25 3.87
CA LYS A 173 -9.46 0.68 5.01
C LYS A 173 -9.55 2.15 4.60
N LEU A 174 -9.11 2.49 3.40
CA LEU A 174 -9.13 3.86 2.86
C LEU A 174 -10.20 4.05 1.78
N ASP A 175 -11.05 3.05 1.54
CA ASP A 175 -12.13 3.05 0.53
C ASP A 175 -11.66 3.32 -0.91
N LEU A 176 -10.54 2.68 -1.30
CA LEU A 176 -9.93 2.85 -2.62
C LEU A 176 -10.51 1.84 -3.61
N THR A 177 -10.97 2.33 -4.76
CA THR A 177 -11.77 1.55 -5.73
C THR A 177 -11.03 1.21 -7.03
N GLY A 178 -9.76 1.62 -7.18
CA GLY A 178 -8.91 1.26 -8.32
C GLY A 178 -8.28 -0.13 -8.20
N PRO A 179 -7.40 -0.52 -9.14
CA PRO A 179 -6.68 -1.79 -9.09
C PRO A 179 -5.85 -1.92 -7.81
N SER A 180 -5.96 -3.04 -7.11
CA SER A 180 -5.22 -3.31 -5.87
C SER A 180 -4.42 -4.60 -6.02
N VAL A 181 -3.12 -4.49 -6.24
CA VAL A 181 -2.26 -5.58 -6.72
C VAL A 181 -1.04 -5.78 -5.82
N SER A 182 -0.85 -7.01 -5.38
CA SER A 182 0.36 -7.46 -4.71
C SER A 182 1.45 -7.82 -5.72
N VAL A 183 2.58 -7.13 -5.66
CA VAL A 183 3.72 -7.33 -6.56
C VAL A 183 4.85 -8.03 -5.81
N ASN A 184 5.45 -9.07 -6.40
CA ASN A 184 6.57 -9.80 -5.80
C ASN A 184 7.56 -10.24 -6.89
N THR A 185 8.71 -9.54 -6.98
CA THR A 185 9.78 -9.82 -7.95
C THR A 185 11.17 -9.84 -7.28
N GLY A 186 11.23 -10.16 -5.99
CA GLY A 186 12.46 -10.07 -5.19
C GLY A 186 12.88 -8.61 -5.00
N CYS A 187 14.18 -8.32 -5.12
CA CYS A 187 14.74 -6.99 -4.86
C CYS A 187 14.19 -5.87 -5.79
N SER A 188 13.63 -6.22 -6.96
CA SER A 188 13.01 -5.27 -7.89
C SER A 188 11.56 -4.92 -7.56
N THR A 189 10.96 -5.55 -6.54
CA THR A 189 9.51 -5.52 -6.26
C THR A 189 8.90 -4.12 -6.30
N SER A 190 9.38 -3.19 -5.49
CA SER A 190 8.78 -1.85 -5.42
C SER A 190 8.99 -1.01 -6.68
N LEU A 191 10.09 -1.19 -7.42
CA LEU A 191 10.30 -0.45 -8.67
C LEU A 191 9.45 -1.01 -9.81
N VAL A 192 9.23 -2.34 -9.84
CA VAL A 192 8.22 -2.97 -10.71
C VAL A 192 6.82 -2.45 -10.37
N ALA A 193 6.51 -2.29 -9.08
CA ALA A 193 5.22 -1.75 -8.66
C ALA A 193 5.01 -0.30 -9.17
N VAL A 194 6.05 0.55 -9.17
CA VAL A 194 6.02 1.89 -9.78
C VAL A 194 5.80 1.82 -11.29
N ALA A 195 6.52 0.95 -12.01
CA ALA A 195 6.33 0.78 -13.45
C ALA A 195 4.90 0.33 -13.80
N MET A 196 4.36 -0.64 -13.06
CA MET A 196 2.97 -1.10 -13.22
C MET A 196 1.95 0.00 -12.88
N ALA A 197 2.22 0.81 -11.85
CA ALA A 197 1.39 1.96 -11.51
C ALA A 197 1.35 2.99 -12.65
N CYS A 198 2.51 3.32 -13.24
CA CYS A 198 2.59 4.20 -14.40
C CYS A 198 1.78 3.63 -15.59
N GLN A 199 1.92 2.32 -15.88
CA GLN A 199 1.10 1.66 -16.91
C GLN A 199 -0.40 1.76 -16.61
N SER A 200 -0.83 1.63 -15.36
CA SER A 200 -2.24 1.68 -14.97
C SER A 200 -2.85 3.08 -15.17
N LEU A 201 -2.08 4.13 -14.84
CA LEU A 201 -2.44 5.53 -15.10
C LEU A 201 -2.56 5.82 -16.60
N LEU A 202 -1.56 5.40 -17.40
CA LEU A 202 -1.58 5.60 -18.86
C LEU A 202 -2.70 4.82 -19.56
N ASN A 203 -3.15 3.71 -18.97
CA ASN A 203 -4.28 2.93 -19.45
C ASN A 203 -5.65 3.39 -18.89
N TYR A 204 -5.69 4.50 -18.14
CA TYR A 204 -6.92 5.05 -17.53
C TYR A 204 -7.69 4.04 -16.66
N GLN A 205 -6.98 3.12 -16.01
CA GLN A 205 -7.58 2.17 -15.06
C GLN A 205 -7.83 2.82 -13.68
N CYS A 206 -7.09 3.90 -13.41
CA CYS A 206 -7.12 4.71 -12.22
C CYS A 206 -6.61 6.12 -12.55
N ASP A 207 -6.92 7.09 -11.69
CA ASP A 207 -6.59 8.51 -11.85
C ASP A 207 -5.42 8.92 -10.93
N MET A 208 -5.20 8.12 -9.88
CA MET A 208 -4.13 8.28 -8.90
C MET A 208 -3.69 6.90 -8.42
N VAL A 209 -2.40 6.69 -8.14
CA VAL A 209 -1.88 5.39 -7.70
C VAL A 209 -0.86 5.50 -6.58
N LEU A 210 -1.08 4.73 -5.52
CA LEU A 210 -0.06 4.44 -4.51
C LEU A 210 0.83 3.29 -5.02
N ALA A 211 2.15 3.49 -5.00
CA ALA A 211 3.12 2.47 -5.38
C ALA A 211 4.26 2.33 -4.37
N GLY A 212 4.71 1.10 -4.08
CA GLY A 212 5.90 0.91 -3.25
C GLY A 212 6.09 -0.47 -2.64
N GLY A 213 6.70 -0.52 -1.46
CA GLY A 213 6.90 -1.78 -0.76
C GLY A 213 7.37 -1.64 0.68
N VAL A 214 7.27 -2.75 1.41
CA VAL A 214 7.69 -2.88 2.81
C VAL A 214 8.46 -4.18 2.99
N THR A 215 9.56 -4.14 3.72
CA THR A 215 10.21 -5.33 4.26
C THR A 215 10.46 -5.14 5.75
N ILE A 216 10.05 -6.10 6.57
CA ILE A 216 10.42 -6.16 7.99
C ILE A 216 10.79 -7.60 8.29
N GLN A 217 12.03 -7.80 8.75
CA GLN A 217 12.50 -9.10 9.19
C GLN A 217 12.43 -9.18 10.72
N THR A 218 11.98 -10.31 11.25
CA THR A 218 11.81 -10.53 12.69
C THR A 218 12.42 -11.88 13.06
N PRO A 219 13.33 -11.97 14.05
CA PRO A 219 13.88 -10.87 14.86
C PRO A 219 14.82 -9.93 14.05
N GLN A 220 14.86 -8.64 14.42
CA GLN A 220 15.76 -7.63 13.81
C GLN A 220 17.11 -7.50 14.54
N ASN A 221 17.14 -7.87 15.82
CA ASN A 221 18.30 -7.73 16.70
C ASN A 221 19.20 -8.99 16.66
N VAL A 222 19.32 -9.59 15.49
CA VAL A 222 20.20 -10.74 15.23
C VAL A 222 21.07 -10.45 14.02
N GLY A 223 22.25 -11.05 14.01
CA GLY A 223 23.15 -11.07 12.86
C GLY A 223 22.80 -12.16 11.85
N TYR A 224 23.68 -12.32 10.86
CA TYR A 224 23.56 -13.32 9.79
C TYR A 224 24.87 -14.08 9.59
N TRP A 225 24.82 -15.21 8.89
CA TRP A 225 26.02 -15.98 8.56
C TRP A 225 26.58 -15.59 7.20
N TYR A 226 27.87 -15.28 7.18
CA TYR A 226 28.62 -15.08 5.96
C TYR A 226 29.01 -16.41 5.31
N HIS A 227 28.79 -16.49 4.00
CA HIS A 227 29.22 -17.60 3.17
C HIS A 227 29.96 -17.07 1.94
N ALA A 228 31.19 -17.56 1.73
CA ALA A 228 31.98 -17.20 0.55
C ALA A 228 31.22 -17.55 -0.74
N GLY A 229 31.09 -16.58 -1.64
CA GLY A 229 30.31 -16.68 -2.88
C GLY A 229 28.80 -16.44 -2.72
N GLY A 230 28.32 -16.12 -1.51
CA GLY A 230 26.98 -15.60 -1.26
C GLY A 230 26.86 -14.10 -1.52
N VAL A 231 25.68 -13.54 -1.26
CA VAL A 231 25.40 -12.09 -1.42
C VAL A 231 25.69 -11.28 -0.16
N SER A 232 25.83 -11.94 1.00
CA SER A 232 25.99 -11.29 2.29
C SER A 232 27.43 -10.83 2.52
N SER A 233 27.61 -9.63 3.08
CA SER A 233 28.93 -9.07 3.39
C SER A 233 29.59 -9.79 4.57
N PRO A 234 30.92 -9.97 4.60
CA PRO A 234 31.61 -10.61 5.71
C PRO A 234 31.77 -9.74 6.96
N ASP A 235 31.54 -8.43 6.85
CA ASP A 235 31.82 -7.45 7.89
C ASP A 235 30.66 -6.50 8.21
N GLY A 236 29.52 -6.66 7.57
CA GLY A 236 28.32 -5.87 7.86
C GLY A 236 28.21 -4.57 7.10
N HIS A 237 29.04 -4.34 6.08
CA HIS A 237 29.03 -3.11 5.29
C HIS A 237 28.80 -3.41 3.80
N CYS A 238 27.97 -2.58 3.15
CA CYS A 238 27.78 -2.60 1.70
C CYS A 238 28.67 -1.55 1.04
N ARG A 239 29.58 -1.95 0.15
CA ARG A 239 30.57 -1.07 -0.49
C ARG A 239 30.44 -1.08 -2.02
N PRO A 240 29.34 -0.54 -2.57
CA PRO A 240 29.09 -0.58 -3.99
C PRO A 240 30.20 0.10 -4.79
N PHE A 241 30.72 -0.61 -5.79
CA PHE A 241 31.74 -0.20 -6.75
C PHE A 241 33.17 0.00 -6.18
N ASP A 242 33.37 -0.22 -4.89
CA ASP A 242 34.69 -0.17 -4.26
C ASP A 242 35.48 -1.46 -4.56
N ALA A 243 36.80 -1.40 -4.53
CA ALA A 243 37.63 -2.59 -4.71
C ALA A 243 37.56 -3.58 -3.54
N ASP A 244 37.09 -3.16 -2.37
CA ASP A 244 36.83 -4.02 -1.21
C ASP A 244 35.33 -4.38 -1.09
N ALA A 245 34.58 -4.34 -2.20
CA ALA A 245 33.18 -4.79 -2.30
C ALA A 245 33.06 -6.32 -2.10
N GLN A 246 32.36 -6.76 -1.05
CA GLN A 246 32.25 -8.18 -0.66
C GLN A 246 30.84 -8.66 -0.32
N GLY A 247 29.81 -7.87 -0.65
CA GLY A 247 28.40 -8.19 -0.44
C GLY A 247 27.59 -7.04 0.16
N THR A 248 26.34 -7.37 0.51
CA THR A 248 25.38 -6.49 1.17
C THR A 248 24.93 -7.08 2.51
N LEU A 249 24.14 -6.34 3.27
CA LEU A 249 23.42 -6.83 4.45
C LEU A 249 21.93 -6.56 4.31
N ASP A 250 21.11 -7.26 5.09
CA ASP A 250 19.66 -7.06 5.11
C ASP A 250 19.28 -5.87 6.00
N ALA A 251 18.17 -5.23 5.65
CA ALA A 251 17.61 -4.10 6.37
C ALA A 251 16.08 -4.08 6.28
N SER A 252 15.43 -3.59 7.33
CA SER A 252 13.98 -3.38 7.37
C SER A 252 13.62 -1.95 6.98
N GLY A 253 12.54 -1.77 6.22
CA GLY A 253 12.02 -0.45 5.88
C GLY A 253 10.79 -0.47 4.99
N MET A 254 10.19 0.70 4.84
CA MET A 254 9.07 0.99 3.96
C MET A 254 9.38 2.21 3.11
N ALA A 255 8.98 2.16 1.84
CA ALA A 255 8.98 3.32 0.96
C ALA A 255 7.76 3.26 0.03
N LEU A 256 7.03 4.38 -0.06
CA LEU A 256 5.81 4.53 -0.85
C LEU A 256 5.84 5.88 -1.59
N VAL A 257 5.26 5.90 -2.79
CA VAL A 257 5.06 7.10 -3.61
C VAL A 257 3.63 7.18 -4.12
N LEU A 258 3.15 8.39 -4.36
CA LEU A 258 1.84 8.66 -4.94
C LEU A 258 2.02 9.27 -6.33
N LEU A 259 1.34 8.70 -7.31
CA LEU A 259 1.54 8.99 -8.73
C LEU A 259 0.24 9.45 -9.39
N LYS A 260 0.35 10.42 -10.30
CA LYS A 260 -0.71 10.88 -11.21
C LYS A 260 -0.13 11.18 -12.58
N LYS A 261 -0.97 11.25 -13.62
CA LYS A 261 -0.54 11.85 -14.89
C LYS A 261 -0.15 13.31 -14.66
N LEU A 262 0.91 13.78 -15.31
CA LEU A 262 1.45 15.13 -15.11
C LEU A 262 0.40 16.22 -15.38
N ASP A 263 -0.36 16.10 -16.46
CA ASP A 263 -1.40 17.07 -16.82
C ASP A 263 -2.49 17.17 -15.74
N ASP A 264 -2.92 16.04 -15.18
CA ASP A 264 -3.91 16.00 -14.10
C ASP A 264 -3.33 16.59 -12.80
N ALA A 265 -2.05 16.36 -12.53
CA ALA A 265 -1.37 16.90 -11.35
C ALA A 265 -1.21 18.42 -11.43
N LEU A 266 -0.89 18.96 -12.61
CA LEU A 266 -0.83 20.39 -12.86
C LEU A 266 -2.22 21.04 -12.76
N ALA A 267 -3.26 20.40 -13.29
CA ALA A 267 -4.63 20.89 -13.23
C ALA A 267 -5.17 20.96 -11.79
N ASP A 268 -4.81 20.00 -10.94
CA ASP A 268 -5.24 19.93 -9.56
C ASP A 268 -4.38 20.78 -8.60
N GLY A 269 -3.31 21.42 -9.10
CA GLY A 269 -2.39 22.22 -8.30
C GLY A 269 -1.55 21.39 -7.32
N ASP A 270 -1.19 20.15 -7.68
CA ASP A 270 -0.40 19.25 -6.84
C ASP A 270 1.05 19.75 -6.69
N THR A 271 1.68 19.50 -5.53
CA THR A 271 3.14 19.59 -5.42
C THR A 271 3.76 18.48 -6.26
N ILE A 272 4.50 18.84 -7.32
CA ILE A 272 5.21 17.86 -8.16
C ILE A 272 6.65 17.75 -7.66
N HIS A 273 7.04 16.57 -7.16
CA HIS A 273 8.38 16.33 -6.64
C HIS A 273 9.40 16.05 -7.74
N ALA A 274 8.99 15.27 -8.75
CA ALA A 274 9.73 14.94 -9.97
C ALA A 274 8.77 14.31 -10.99
N VAL A 275 9.22 14.16 -12.23
CA VAL A 275 8.46 13.53 -13.31
C VAL A 275 9.15 12.24 -13.76
N ILE A 276 8.41 11.14 -13.82
CA ILE A 276 8.83 9.90 -14.47
C ILE A 276 8.60 10.05 -15.96
N LYS A 277 9.68 10.06 -16.73
CA LYS A 277 9.70 10.24 -18.19
C LYS A 277 9.71 8.91 -18.93
N GLY A 278 10.27 7.87 -18.32
CA GLY A 278 10.32 6.54 -18.93
C GLY A 278 10.52 5.45 -17.89
N PHE A 279 10.01 4.26 -18.17
CA PHE A 279 10.17 3.11 -17.30
C PHE A 279 10.12 1.83 -18.14
N ALA A 280 10.79 0.78 -17.67
CA ALA A 280 10.76 -0.52 -18.33
C ALA A 280 10.94 -1.67 -17.31
N ILE A 281 10.42 -2.83 -17.68
CA ILE A 281 10.51 -4.08 -16.91
C ILE A 281 10.76 -5.26 -17.86
N ASN A 282 11.75 -6.11 -17.56
CA ASN A 282 12.02 -7.32 -18.34
C ASN A 282 12.49 -8.48 -17.46
N ASN A 283 12.97 -9.57 -18.08
CA ASN A 283 13.58 -10.68 -17.36
C ASN A 283 14.81 -11.24 -18.10
N ASP A 284 15.85 -11.60 -17.34
CA ASP A 284 17.10 -12.18 -17.83
C ASP A 284 16.93 -13.53 -18.57
N GLY A 285 15.85 -14.26 -18.30
CA GLY A 285 15.61 -15.58 -18.85
C GLY A 285 16.76 -16.56 -18.56
N ALA A 286 17.19 -17.30 -19.57
CA ALA A 286 18.28 -18.27 -19.47
C ALA A 286 19.67 -17.69 -19.80
N LEU A 287 19.76 -16.39 -20.11
CA LEU A 287 21.00 -15.70 -20.54
C LEU A 287 21.89 -15.31 -19.34
N LYS A 288 22.06 -16.25 -18.40
CA LYS A 288 22.83 -16.09 -17.17
C LYS A 288 23.44 -17.42 -16.74
N VAL A 289 24.58 -17.36 -16.05
CA VAL A 289 25.36 -18.54 -15.64
C VAL A 289 24.69 -19.41 -14.57
N GLY A 290 23.65 -18.89 -13.91
CA GLY A 290 22.86 -19.60 -12.90
C GLY A 290 21.62 -18.80 -12.53
N TYR A 291 20.67 -19.43 -11.82
CA TYR A 291 19.37 -18.81 -11.49
C TYR A 291 19.50 -17.46 -10.77
N THR A 292 20.46 -17.34 -9.86
CA THR A 292 20.70 -16.16 -9.03
C THR A 292 21.70 -15.16 -9.63
N ALA A 293 22.34 -15.49 -10.75
CA ALA A 293 23.29 -14.59 -11.41
C ALA A 293 22.55 -13.51 -12.22
N PRO A 294 23.07 -12.27 -12.31
CA PRO A 294 22.53 -11.26 -13.21
C PRO A 294 22.93 -11.51 -14.67
N SER A 295 22.19 -10.92 -15.61
CA SER A 295 22.54 -10.86 -17.05
C SER A 295 22.94 -9.45 -17.46
N VAL A 296 24.04 -9.30 -18.20
CA VAL A 296 24.44 -7.99 -18.76
C VAL A 296 23.41 -7.57 -19.82
N GLU A 297 23.07 -8.46 -20.75
CA GLU A 297 22.16 -8.19 -21.85
C GLU A 297 20.75 -7.82 -21.34
N GLY A 298 20.23 -8.56 -20.35
CA GLY A 298 18.94 -8.25 -19.73
C GLY A 298 18.90 -6.84 -19.12
N GLN A 299 19.99 -6.42 -18.46
CA GLN A 299 20.10 -5.07 -17.90
C GLN A 299 20.27 -3.99 -18.98
N VAL A 300 21.05 -4.26 -20.04
CA VAL A 300 21.19 -3.33 -21.18
C VAL A 300 19.82 -3.04 -21.81
N ASP A 301 19.05 -4.08 -22.09
CA ASP A 301 17.76 -3.96 -22.78
C ASP A 301 16.76 -3.13 -21.96
N VAL A 302 16.63 -3.38 -20.66
CA VAL A 302 15.68 -2.62 -19.81
C VAL A 302 16.09 -1.16 -19.67
N ILE A 303 17.39 -0.86 -19.62
CA ILE A 303 17.88 0.52 -19.52
C ILE A 303 17.59 1.26 -20.84
N ILE A 304 17.91 0.64 -21.98
CA ILE A 304 17.65 1.23 -23.30
C ILE A 304 16.15 1.45 -23.52
N GLU A 305 15.29 0.50 -23.14
CA GLU A 305 13.84 0.62 -23.30
C GLU A 305 13.28 1.82 -22.51
N ALA A 306 13.67 1.96 -21.25
CA ALA A 306 13.24 3.09 -20.42
C ALA A 306 13.79 4.44 -20.95
N GLN A 307 15.04 4.48 -21.42
CA GLN A 307 15.63 5.68 -22.03
C GLN A 307 14.95 6.06 -23.34
N ASN A 308 14.62 5.09 -24.18
CA ASN A 308 13.88 5.32 -25.42
C ASN A 308 12.47 5.84 -25.14
N MET A 309 11.79 5.30 -24.11
CA MET A 309 10.50 5.81 -23.68
C MET A 309 10.58 7.28 -23.22
N ALA A 310 11.65 7.65 -22.53
CA ALA A 310 11.86 9.03 -22.06
C ALA A 310 12.09 10.06 -23.20
N GLY A 311 12.36 9.61 -24.43
CA GLY A 311 12.38 10.48 -25.61
C GLY A 311 13.56 11.46 -25.69
N PHE A 312 14.56 11.37 -24.80
CA PHE A 312 15.76 12.22 -24.81
C PHE A 312 17.06 11.43 -24.79
N SER A 313 18.16 12.09 -25.17
CA SER A 313 19.49 11.46 -25.16
C SER A 313 19.97 11.14 -23.76
N ALA A 314 20.48 9.92 -23.56
CA ALA A 314 21.09 9.46 -22.30
C ALA A 314 22.27 10.34 -21.84
N GLU A 315 22.88 11.13 -22.74
CA GLU A 315 23.91 12.11 -22.40
C GLU A 315 23.43 13.19 -21.41
N THR A 316 22.13 13.41 -21.33
CA THR A 316 21.52 14.40 -20.42
C THR A 316 21.28 13.84 -19.01
N ILE A 317 21.42 12.52 -18.82
CA ILE A 317 21.25 11.88 -17.51
C ILE A 317 22.51 12.10 -16.68
N GLY A 318 22.38 12.92 -15.63
CA GLY A 318 23.50 13.35 -14.78
C GLY A 318 23.78 12.42 -13.60
N PHE A 319 22.82 11.56 -13.24
CA PHE A 319 22.94 10.68 -12.08
C PHE A 319 22.26 9.32 -12.33
N ILE A 320 22.92 8.23 -11.94
CA ILE A 320 22.32 6.90 -11.84
C ILE A 320 22.37 6.45 -10.38
N GLU A 321 21.19 6.22 -9.84
CA GLU A 321 21.00 5.45 -8.62
C GLU A 321 20.90 3.97 -9.01
N ALA A 322 22.00 3.27 -8.80
CA ALA A 322 22.17 1.88 -9.20
C ALA A 322 21.46 0.91 -8.25
N HIS A 323 21.31 -0.33 -8.71
CA HIS A 323 21.01 -1.44 -7.81
C HIS A 323 22.16 -1.66 -6.82
N GLY A 324 23.42 -1.63 -7.26
CA GLY A 324 24.64 -1.46 -6.47
C GLY A 324 24.65 -2.17 -5.12
N THR A 325 24.74 -3.50 -5.15
CA THR A 325 24.71 -4.34 -3.93
C THR A 325 26.08 -4.53 -3.30
N GLY A 326 27.17 -4.00 -3.87
CA GLY A 326 28.50 -4.21 -3.32
C GLY A 326 28.99 -5.64 -3.51
N THR A 327 28.40 -6.40 -4.44
CA THR A 327 28.84 -7.76 -4.76
C THR A 327 29.87 -7.73 -5.89
N GLU A 328 30.93 -8.53 -5.78
CA GLU A 328 32.02 -8.54 -6.77
C GLU A 328 31.52 -8.73 -8.22
N LEU A 329 30.61 -9.70 -8.42
CA LEU A 329 30.02 -9.98 -9.73
C LEU A 329 28.91 -8.98 -10.11
N GLY A 330 28.06 -8.59 -9.16
CA GLY A 330 26.90 -7.76 -9.46
C GLY A 330 27.29 -6.35 -9.91
N ASP A 331 28.21 -5.72 -9.19
CA ASP A 331 28.64 -4.34 -9.48
C ASP A 331 29.34 -4.24 -10.84
N SER A 332 30.16 -5.24 -11.19
CA SER A 332 30.85 -5.28 -12.49
C SER A 332 29.89 -5.50 -13.66
N VAL A 333 28.91 -6.39 -13.50
CA VAL A 333 27.84 -6.61 -14.48
C VAL A 333 27.00 -5.35 -14.68
N GLU A 334 26.59 -4.70 -13.60
CA GLU A 334 25.75 -3.51 -13.66
C GLU A 334 26.43 -2.32 -14.36
N VAL A 335 27.68 -2.02 -14.00
CA VAL A 335 28.40 -0.92 -14.67
C VAL A 335 28.70 -1.24 -16.13
N ALA A 336 28.96 -2.52 -16.46
CA ALA A 336 29.12 -2.94 -17.85
C ALA A 336 27.81 -2.74 -18.65
N ALA A 337 26.66 -3.12 -18.09
CA ALA A 337 25.36 -2.95 -18.73
C ALA A 337 25.01 -1.47 -18.92
N LEU A 338 25.15 -0.65 -17.87
CA LEU A 338 24.96 0.80 -17.95
C LEU A 338 25.88 1.43 -19.00
N THR A 339 27.14 1.01 -19.07
CA THR A 339 28.10 1.52 -20.06
C THR A 339 27.66 1.18 -21.49
N GLN A 340 27.25 -0.05 -21.74
CA GLN A 340 26.78 -0.47 -23.06
C GLN A 340 25.49 0.25 -23.48
N ALA A 341 24.55 0.45 -22.56
CA ALA A 341 23.33 1.19 -22.81
C ALA A 341 23.62 2.66 -23.19
N PHE A 342 24.42 3.37 -22.40
CA PHE A 342 24.75 4.78 -22.66
C PHE A 342 25.60 4.97 -23.92
N ARG A 343 26.43 3.99 -24.31
CA ARG A 343 27.24 4.03 -25.54
C ARG A 343 26.41 3.98 -26.82
N HIS A 344 25.12 3.62 -26.76
CA HIS A 344 24.22 3.79 -27.89
C HIS A 344 23.96 5.27 -28.22
N ALA A 345 24.05 6.16 -27.23
CA ALA A 345 23.72 7.58 -27.38
C ALA A 345 24.94 8.51 -27.35
N THR A 346 26.02 8.17 -26.63
CA THR A 346 27.15 9.08 -26.44
C THR A 346 28.51 8.39 -26.21
N ASP A 347 29.58 9.03 -26.70
CA ASP A 347 30.98 8.66 -26.46
C ASP A 347 31.60 9.40 -25.26
N LYS A 348 30.85 10.28 -24.59
CA LYS A 348 31.36 11.02 -23.42
C LYS A 348 31.74 10.08 -22.28
N LYS A 349 32.71 10.51 -21.46
CA LYS A 349 33.27 9.76 -20.33
C LYS A 349 33.18 10.58 -19.05
N GLY A 350 33.01 9.90 -17.92
CA GLY A 350 33.06 10.47 -16.58
C GLY A 350 32.18 11.71 -16.35
N PHE A 351 30.99 11.76 -16.95
CA PHE A 351 30.06 12.89 -16.79
C PHE A 351 28.84 12.56 -15.92
N CYS A 352 28.48 11.28 -15.82
CA CYS A 352 27.30 10.82 -15.07
C CYS A 352 27.74 10.29 -13.70
N ALA A 353 27.18 10.81 -12.62
CA ALA A 353 27.43 10.31 -11.28
C ALA A 353 26.78 8.94 -11.09
N LEU A 354 27.45 8.04 -10.39
CA LEU A 354 26.94 6.72 -10.00
C LEU A 354 26.90 6.63 -8.48
N GLY A 355 25.81 6.13 -7.93
CA GLY A 355 25.70 5.85 -6.50
C GLY A 355 24.70 4.75 -6.17
N SER A 356 24.65 4.38 -4.89
CA SER A 356 23.69 3.41 -4.36
C SER A 356 23.32 3.75 -2.92
N LEU A 357 22.03 3.67 -2.59
CA LEU A 357 21.47 3.88 -1.26
C LEU A 357 21.89 2.76 -0.29
N LYS A 358 22.23 1.59 -0.81
CA LYS A 358 22.50 0.40 0.01
C LYS A 358 23.74 0.55 0.87
N SER A 359 24.67 1.42 0.48
CA SER A 359 25.82 1.78 1.33
C SER A 359 25.39 2.46 2.64
N ASN A 360 24.29 3.21 2.64
CA ASN A 360 23.82 3.92 3.83
C ASN A 360 22.96 3.05 4.74
N LEU A 361 22.12 2.19 4.16
CA LEU A 361 21.05 1.52 4.91
C LEU A 361 21.18 -0.01 4.96
N GLY A 362 21.98 -0.62 4.08
CA GLY A 362 21.81 -2.02 3.71
C GLY A 362 20.72 -2.22 2.64
N HIS A 363 20.34 -3.47 2.40
CA HIS A 363 19.37 -3.85 1.38
C HIS A 363 17.96 -4.00 1.97
N LEU A 364 17.08 -3.07 1.61
CA LEU A 364 15.67 -3.06 2.02
C LEU A 364 14.76 -4.02 1.21
N ASP A 365 15.30 -5.15 0.75
CA ASP A 365 14.63 -6.15 -0.10
C ASP A 365 13.55 -5.56 -1.04
N THR A 366 12.26 -5.80 -0.76
CA THR A 366 11.10 -5.37 -1.56
C THR A 366 10.93 -3.86 -1.62
N ALA A 367 11.35 -3.10 -0.61
CA ALA A 367 11.25 -1.63 -0.52
C ALA A 367 12.45 -0.90 -1.16
N ALA A 368 13.52 -1.62 -1.53
CA ALA A 368 14.78 -1.03 -1.98
C ALA A 368 14.64 -0.14 -3.22
N GLY A 369 13.84 -0.55 -4.20
CA GLY A 369 13.64 0.18 -5.45
C GLY A 369 13.03 1.56 -5.24
N VAL A 370 11.92 1.65 -4.50
CA VAL A 370 11.26 2.95 -4.23
C VAL A 370 12.02 3.80 -3.22
N ALA A 371 12.74 3.21 -2.26
CA ALA A 371 13.65 3.99 -1.41
C ALA A 371 14.75 4.69 -2.24
N SER A 372 15.29 3.97 -3.24
CA SER A 372 16.27 4.50 -4.19
C SER A 372 15.66 5.58 -5.10
N LEU A 373 14.40 5.40 -5.52
CA LEU A 373 13.62 6.41 -6.22
C LEU A 373 13.48 7.69 -5.40
N ILE A 374 13.07 7.59 -4.13
CA ILE A 374 12.89 8.76 -3.25
C ILE A 374 14.23 9.46 -2.99
N LYS A 375 15.34 8.73 -2.75
CA LYS A 375 16.68 9.33 -2.68
C LYS A 375 16.99 10.18 -3.92
N THR A 376 16.66 9.65 -5.10
CA THR A 376 16.92 10.31 -6.38
C THR A 376 16.07 11.56 -6.56
N VAL A 377 14.79 11.48 -6.20
CA VAL A 377 13.88 12.64 -6.21
C VAL A 377 14.38 13.73 -5.25
N LEU A 378 14.78 13.38 -4.03
CA LEU A 378 15.35 14.33 -3.07
C LEU A 378 16.65 14.96 -3.59
N ALA A 379 17.52 14.18 -4.24
CA ALA A 379 18.74 14.70 -4.87
C ALA A 379 18.43 15.75 -5.96
N ILE A 380 17.39 15.52 -6.75
CA ILE A 380 16.89 16.49 -7.74
C ILE A 380 16.35 17.75 -7.04
N GLN A 381 15.47 17.59 -6.05
CA GLN A 381 14.83 18.71 -5.33
C GLN A 381 15.85 19.60 -4.61
N HIS A 382 16.81 18.99 -3.92
CA HIS A 382 17.89 19.70 -3.23
C HIS A 382 19.03 20.12 -4.15
N ARG A 383 19.00 19.71 -5.43
CA ARG A 383 20.03 20.03 -6.43
C ARG A 383 21.42 19.58 -5.99
N GLN A 384 21.50 18.43 -5.34
CA GLN A 384 22.73 17.89 -4.75
C GLN A 384 22.78 16.37 -4.93
N ILE A 385 23.95 15.81 -5.22
CA ILE A 385 24.18 14.37 -5.31
C ILE A 385 24.84 13.92 -3.99
N PRO A 386 24.17 13.10 -3.16
CA PRO A 386 24.73 12.64 -1.90
C PRO A 386 25.88 11.63 -2.12
N PRO A 387 26.80 11.49 -1.14
CA PRO A 387 27.87 10.51 -1.21
C PRO A 387 27.33 9.07 -1.17
N THR A 388 27.96 8.20 -1.94
CA THR A 388 27.95 6.74 -1.75
C THR A 388 29.01 6.43 -0.72
N VAL A 389 28.57 6.03 0.48
CA VAL A 389 29.47 5.83 1.61
C VAL A 389 30.32 4.56 1.42
N HIS A 390 31.47 4.51 2.07
CA HIS A 390 32.48 3.44 1.97
C HIS A 390 33.17 3.28 0.61
N PHE A 391 33.03 4.25 -0.30
CA PHE A 391 33.81 4.28 -1.54
C PHE A 391 35.15 5.01 -1.33
N GLU A 392 36.26 4.28 -1.35
CA GLU A 392 37.62 4.80 -1.26
C GLU A 392 38.39 4.67 -2.58
N LYS A 393 38.30 3.50 -3.23
CA LYS A 393 39.08 3.18 -4.44
C LYS A 393 38.24 2.34 -5.42
N PRO A 394 38.28 2.65 -6.73
CA PRO A 394 37.44 1.96 -7.71
C PRO A 394 37.81 0.48 -7.83
N ASN A 395 36.80 -0.39 -7.96
CA ASN A 395 36.99 -1.80 -8.21
C ASN A 395 37.77 -2.04 -9.51
N PRO A 396 38.92 -2.75 -9.48
CA PRO A 396 39.76 -2.96 -10.66
C PRO A 396 39.10 -3.83 -11.74
N GLN A 397 38.00 -4.54 -11.43
CA GLN A 397 37.22 -5.28 -12.42
C GLN A 397 36.27 -4.37 -13.22
N ILE A 398 36.12 -3.10 -12.83
CA ILE A 398 35.23 -2.13 -13.47
C ILE A 398 36.06 -1.09 -14.23
N ASP A 399 35.86 -0.97 -15.54
CA ASP A 399 36.53 0.05 -16.37
C ASP A 399 35.83 1.42 -16.26
N LEU A 400 35.86 2.03 -15.07
CA LEU A 400 35.29 3.35 -14.83
C LEU A 400 36.00 4.45 -15.63
N ALA A 401 37.30 4.31 -15.91
CA ALA A 401 38.06 5.32 -16.63
C ALA A 401 37.58 5.51 -18.08
N ASN A 402 37.06 4.45 -18.71
CA ASN A 402 36.51 4.52 -20.06
C ASN A 402 34.99 4.51 -20.13
N SER A 403 34.29 4.47 -18.99
CA SER A 403 32.83 4.52 -18.95
C SER A 403 32.29 5.96 -18.93
N PRO A 404 30.98 6.16 -19.15
CA PRO A 404 30.29 7.42 -18.90
C PRO A 404 30.30 7.86 -17.42
N PHE A 405 30.64 6.96 -16.49
CA PHE A 405 30.31 7.09 -15.08
C PHE A 405 31.50 7.42 -14.19
N TYR A 406 31.24 8.09 -13.08
CA TYR A 406 32.13 8.17 -11.93
C TYR A 406 31.35 7.89 -10.65
N VAL A 407 31.95 7.21 -9.67
CA VAL A 407 31.29 6.96 -8.39
C VAL A 407 31.34 8.21 -7.53
N ASN A 408 30.20 8.64 -6.99
CA ASN A 408 30.10 9.86 -6.19
C ASN A 408 30.37 9.56 -4.71
N GLY A 409 31.61 9.68 -4.24
CA GLY A 409 32.00 9.42 -2.84
C GLY A 409 31.88 10.62 -1.88
N GLU A 410 31.47 11.79 -2.37
CA GLU A 410 31.35 13.03 -1.59
C GLU A 410 30.07 13.79 -1.98
N LEU A 411 29.56 14.66 -1.11
CA LEU A 411 28.43 15.52 -1.46
C LEU A 411 28.84 16.50 -2.58
N ARG A 412 28.06 16.55 -3.66
CA ARG A 412 28.30 17.46 -4.79
C ARG A 412 27.06 18.28 -5.13
N GLU A 413 27.28 19.54 -5.45
CA GLU A 413 26.25 20.37 -6.09
C GLU A 413 25.92 19.80 -7.48
N TRP A 414 24.63 19.76 -7.80
CA TRP A 414 24.13 19.31 -9.09
C TRP A 414 23.59 20.52 -9.83
N GLU A 415 24.47 21.23 -10.54
CA GLU A 415 24.05 22.36 -11.37
C GLU A 415 23.25 21.88 -12.59
N ALA A 416 22.18 22.60 -12.92
CA ALA A 416 21.44 22.36 -14.16
C ALA A 416 22.32 22.80 -15.34
N GLY A 417 22.50 21.90 -16.31
CA GLY A 417 23.24 22.20 -17.54
C GLY A 417 22.36 22.92 -18.56
N SER A 418 22.55 22.62 -19.84
CA SER A 418 21.65 23.05 -20.92
C SER A 418 20.35 22.23 -21.00
N ALA A 419 20.15 21.31 -20.06
CA ALA A 419 19.00 20.42 -19.97
C ALA A 419 18.55 20.29 -18.51
N PRO A 420 17.28 19.94 -18.25
CA PRO A 420 16.78 19.68 -16.91
C PRO A 420 17.59 18.58 -16.21
N ARG A 421 17.64 18.59 -14.87
CA ARG A 421 18.28 17.50 -14.10
C ARG A 421 17.53 16.19 -14.36
N ARG A 422 18.26 15.18 -14.81
CA ARG A 422 17.72 13.86 -15.13
C ARG A 422 18.51 12.77 -14.44
N ALA A 423 17.80 11.76 -13.94
CA ALA A 423 18.40 10.60 -13.31
C ALA A 423 17.79 9.28 -13.80
N GLY A 424 18.54 8.20 -13.68
CA GLY A 424 18.01 6.84 -13.79
C GLY A 424 18.06 6.11 -12.45
N VAL A 425 17.10 5.22 -12.21
CA VAL A 425 17.02 4.37 -11.02
C VAL A 425 16.89 2.92 -11.46
N SER A 426 17.81 2.06 -11.01
CA SER A 426 17.83 0.63 -11.34
C SER A 426 17.48 -0.24 -10.15
N SER A 427 16.70 -1.31 -10.38
CA SER A 427 16.58 -2.39 -9.39
C SER A 427 16.44 -3.75 -10.07
N PHE A 428 17.28 -4.70 -9.66
CA PHE A 428 17.40 -6.01 -10.29
C PHE A 428 17.08 -7.11 -9.27
N GLY A 429 16.02 -7.86 -9.53
CA GLY A 429 15.53 -8.91 -8.64
C GLY A 429 16.28 -10.21 -8.80
N ILE A 430 16.54 -10.90 -7.69
CA ILE A 430 17.00 -12.28 -7.73
C ILE A 430 15.99 -13.15 -8.50
N GLY A 431 16.48 -14.00 -9.41
CA GLY A 431 15.63 -14.70 -10.39
C GLY A 431 15.54 -13.97 -11.74
N GLY A 432 16.01 -12.72 -11.83
CA GLY A 432 16.33 -12.03 -13.07
C GLY A 432 15.30 -11.02 -13.57
N THR A 433 14.29 -10.65 -12.78
CA THR A 433 13.37 -9.58 -13.17
C THR A 433 14.03 -8.23 -12.95
N ASN A 434 14.14 -7.41 -13.99
CA ASN A 434 14.80 -6.11 -13.93
C ASN A 434 13.80 -4.98 -14.09
N ALA A 435 14.06 -3.86 -13.42
CA ALA A 435 13.31 -2.62 -13.59
C ALA A 435 14.27 -1.43 -13.70
N HIS A 436 13.95 -0.50 -14.60
CA HIS A 436 14.66 0.79 -14.71
C HIS A 436 13.64 1.92 -14.90
N VAL A 437 13.86 3.05 -14.20
CA VAL A 437 13.01 4.24 -14.26
C VAL A 437 13.87 5.47 -14.54
N VAL A 438 13.42 6.33 -15.44
CA VAL A 438 14.08 7.59 -15.81
C VAL A 438 13.25 8.77 -15.28
N LEU A 439 13.90 9.64 -14.53
CA LEU A 439 13.34 10.82 -13.87
C LEU A 439 13.85 12.12 -14.50
N GLU A 440 13.03 13.15 -14.40
CA GLU A 440 13.34 14.54 -14.71
C GLU A 440 12.88 15.46 -13.56
N GLU A 441 13.57 16.58 -13.37
CA GLU A 441 13.14 17.60 -12.42
C GLU A 441 11.74 18.12 -12.71
N ALA A 442 11.01 18.45 -11.64
CA ALA A 442 9.65 18.96 -11.74
C ALA A 442 9.62 20.25 -12.58
N PRO A 443 8.58 20.45 -13.42
CA PRO A 443 8.41 21.69 -14.15
C PRO A 443 8.24 22.87 -13.17
N LEU A 444 8.65 24.06 -13.59
CA LEU A 444 8.39 25.27 -12.81
C LEU A 444 6.88 25.49 -12.74
N GLN A 445 6.33 25.42 -11.54
CA GLN A 445 4.93 25.76 -11.29
C GLN A 445 4.79 27.29 -11.14
N PRO A 446 3.70 27.88 -11.66
CA PRO A 446 3.43 29.29 -11.44
C PRO A 446 3.22 29.55 -9.94
N ASP A 447 3.50 30.76 -9.45
CA ASP A 447 3.14 31.12 -8.08
C ASP A 447 1.62 31.09 -7.91
N SER A 448 1.15 30.74 -6.72
CA SER A 448 -0.27 30.80 -6.39
C SER A 448 -0.84 32.22 -6.60
N GLY A 449 -2.08 32.32 -7.05
CA GLY A 449 -2.71 33.59 -7.40
C GLY A 449 -2.96 34.55 -6.20
N PRO A 450 -3.70 35.64 -6.38
CA PRO A 450 -4.21 36.44 -5.26
C PRO A 450 -5.18 35.62 -4.38
N SER A 451 -5.12 35.82 -3.07
CA SER A 451 -6.00 35.16 -2.10
C SER A 451 -6.61 36.19 -1.13
N ARG A 452 -7.57 35.73 -0.32
CA ARG A 452 -8.15 36.53 0.77
C ARG A 452 -7.07 36.98 1.77
N PRO A 453 -7.17 38.19 2.36
CA PRO A 453 -6.17 38.69 3.31
C PRO A 453 -6.24 38.01 4.70
N TRP A 454 -7.30 37.23 4.96
CA TRP A 454 -7.47 36.43 6.16
C TRP A 454 -7.65 34.98 5.75
N GLN A 455 -6.97 34.08 6.45
CA GLN A 455 -6.94 32.65 6.17
C GLN A 455 -7.44 31.86 7.37
N MET A 456 -8.08 30.73 7.10
CA MET A 456 -8.68 29.86 8.10
C MET A 456 -7.97 28.52 8.15
N LEU A 457 -7.27 28.25 9.25
CA LEU A 457 -6.57 26.99 9.47
C LEU A 457 -7.49 26.03 10.22
N LEU A 458 -7.78 24.90 9.59
CA LEU A 458 -8.65 23.84 10.12
C LEU A 458 -7.80 22.67 10.59
N LEU A 459 -8.03 22.22 11.82
CA LEU A 459 -7.38 21.04 12.39
C LEU A 459 -8.43 20.12 12.98
N SER A 460 -8.32 18.83 12.73
CA SER A 460 -9.19 17.85 13.39
C SER A 460 -8.44 16.57 13.74
N ALA A 461 -8.93 15.86 14.77
CA ALA A 461 -8.41 14.56 15.15
C ALA A 461 -9.47 13.66 15.81
N ARG A 462 -9.18 12.37 15.94
CA ARG A 462 -10.06 11.42 16.66
C ARG A 462 -10.00 11.58 18.19
N THR A 463 -8.98 12.24 18.72
CA THR A 463 -8.77 12.45 20.17
C THR A 463 -8.26 13.86 20.46
N GLU A 464 -8.45 14.33 21.70
CA GLU A 464 -7.94 15.63 22.16
C GLU A 464 -6.41 15.70 22.12
N THR A 465 -5.73 14.63 22.52
CA THR A 465 -4.27 14.52 22.52
C THR A 465 -3.68 14.53 21.11
N ALA A 466 -4.32 13.85 20.15
CA ALA A 466 -3.93 13.93 18.75
C ALA A 466 -4.14 15.34 18.17
N LEU A 467 -5.23 16.01 18.51
CA LEU A 467 -5.50 17.39 18.06
C LEU A 467 -4.45 18.38 18.57
N ASP A 468 -4.03 18.24 19.84
CA ASP A 468 -2.98 19.07 20.41
C ASP A 468 -1.62 18.84 19.75
N ARG A 469 -1.29 17.58 19.46
CA ARG A 469 -0.05 17.25 18.73
C ARG A 469 -0.09 17.73 17.28
N ALA A 470 -1.23 17.66 16.60
CA ALA A 470 -1.41 18.21 15.26
C ALA A 470 -1.20 19.74 15.25
N THR A 471 -1.69 20.42 16.29
CA THR A 471 -1.51 21.87 16.49
C THR A 471 -0.03 22.22 16.65
N GLU A 472 0.71 21.45 17.43
CA GLU A 472 2.16 21.63 17.64
C GLU A 472 2.98 21.33 16.39
N ASN A 473 2.60 20.28 15.65
CA ASN A 473 3.22 19.91 14.39
C ASN A 473 3.05 21.03 13.34
N LEU A 474 1.84 21.56 13.18
CA LEU A 474 1.58 22.67 12.26
C LEU A 474 2.33 23.94 12.67
N ALA A 475 2.36 24.28 13.96
CA ALA A 475 3.13 25.43 14.45
C ALA A 475 4.63 25.28 14.16
N SER A 476 5.18 24.07 14.33
CA SER A 476 6.58 23.77 14.03
C SER A 476 6.87 23.82 12.52
N HIS A 477 5.92 23.41 11.69
CA HIS A 477 6.06 23.49 10.24
C HIS A 477 6.09 24.95 9.76
N LEU A 478 5.15 25.79 10.22
CA LEU A 478 5.14 27.23 9.92
C LEU A 478 6.37 27.97 10.44
N GLU A 479 7.07 27.42 11.43
CA GLU A 479 8.35 27.95 11.90
C GLU A 479 9.52 27.62 10.97
N ARG A 480 9.51 26.42 10.37
CA ARG A 480 10.58 25.95 9.46
C ARG A 480 10.43 26.48 8.04
N HIS A 481 9.20 26.74 7.62
CA HIS A 481 8.84 27.19 6.27
C HIS A 481 8.18 28.57 6.32
N VAL A 482 8.99 29.60 6.61
CA VAL A 482 8.50 30.98 6.78
C VAL A 482 7.99 31.57 5.47
N GLU A 483 8.48 31.04 4.35
CA GLU A 483 8.12 31.38 2.98
C GLU A 483 6.83 30.72 2.47
N ALA A 484 6.25 29.75 3.20
CA ALA A 484 5.03 29.07 2.76
C ALA A 484 3.84 30.05 2.65
N ASP A 485 3.10 29.99 1.53
CA ASP A 485 1.87 30.76 1.37
C ASP A 485 0.80 30.22 2.33
N LEU A 486 0.36 31.06 3.26
CA LEU A 486 -0.65 30.71 4.26
C LEU A 486 -1.99 30.29 3.63
N ALA A 487 -2.34 30.84 2.47
CA ALA A 487 -3.57 30.49 1.77
C ALA A 487 -3.49 29.07 1.19
N ASP A 488 -2.33 28.65 0.70
CA ASP A 488 -2.12 27.26 0.25
C ASP A 488 -2.10 26.28 1.44
N VAL A 489 -1.58 26.71 2.59
CA VAL A 489 -1.69 25.96 3.85
C VAL A 489 -3.17 25.78 4.24
N ALA A 490 -3.95 26.86 4.24
CA ALA A 490 -5.38 26.83 4.57
C ALA A 490 -6.19 25.97 3.58
N TYR A 491 -5.91 26.10 2.28
CA TYR A 491 -6.49 25.30 1.20
C TYR A 491 -6.21 23.80 1.40
N THR A 492 -4.95 23.45 1.63
CA THR A 492 -4.52 22.06 1.84
C THR A 492 -5.16 21.45 3.09
N LEU A 493 -5.27 22.21 4.19
CA LEU A 493 -5.95 21.75 5.40
C LEU A 493 -7.46 21.55 5.21
N ALA A 494 -8.09 22.35 4.36
CA ALA A 494 -9.54 22.30 4.15
C ALA A 494 -9.97 21.17 3.20
N LEU A 495 -9.26 20.97 2.07
CA LEU A 495 -9.61 19.94 1.08
C LEU A 495 -8.80 18.65 1.24
N GLY A 496 -7.58 18.74 1.79
CA GLY A 496 -6.63 17.64 1.82
C GLY A 496 -6.61 16.84 3.11
N ARG A 497 -7.54 17.07 4.03
CA ARG A 497 -7.59 16.41 5.35
C ARG A 497 -9.00 15.94 5.66
N LYS A 498 -9.08 14.71 6.18
CA LYS A 498 -10.34 14.18 6.71
C LYS A 498 -10.77 14.95 7.95
N ALA A 499 -12.04 15.35 8.02
CA ALA A 499 -12.61 16.02 9.18
C ALA A 499 -13.05 14.99 10.24
N PHE A 500 -12.43 15.04 11.43
CA PHE A 500 -12.76 14.23 12.60
C PHE A 500 -13.56 15.02 13.65
N ASP A 501 -13.93 14.37 14.75
CA ASP A 501 -14.87 14.90 15.76
C ASP A 501 -14.25 15.94 16.70
N HIS A 502 -12.96 15.84 17.04
CA HIS A 502 -12.25 16.89 17.77
C HIS A 502 -11.73 17.92 16.77
N ARG A 503 -12.28 19.13 16.78
CA ARG A 503 -12.01 20.16 15.78
C ARG A 503 -11.45 21.43 16.40
N ARG A 504 -10.58 22.10 15.66
CA ARG A 504 -9.96 23.37 16.03
C ARG A 504 -9.84 24.29 14.82
N VAL A 505 -10.11 25.57 15.04
CA VAL A 505 -10.05 26.60 14.00
C VAL A 505 -9.26 27.80 14.47
N LEU A 506 -8.42 28.33 13.58
CA LEU A 506 -7.71 29.58 13.74
C LEU A 506 -7.93 30.47 12.51
N VAL A 507 -8.24 31.75 12.72
CA VAL A 507 -8.28 32.76 11.66
C VAL A 507 -7.13 33.75 11.87
N CYS A 508 -6.29 33.94 10.85
CA CYS A 508 -5.11 34.80 10.92
C CYS A 508 -4.71 35.35 9.54
N GLN A 509 -3.83 36.36 9.49
CA GLN A 509 -3.41 37.00 8.22
C GLN A 509 -2.05 36.51 7.71
N THR A 510 -1.18 36.03 8.59
CA THR A 510 0.21 35.68 8.23
C THR A 510 0.67 34.41 8.92
N ALA A 511 1.58 33.66 8.29
CA ALA A 511 2.15 32.44 8.86
C ALA A 511 2.80 32.69 10.24
N ALA A 512 3.46 33.85 10.41
CA ALA A 512 4.07 34.24 11.68
C ALA A 512 3.03 34.47 12.80
N GLU A 513 1.90 35.11 12.48
CA GLU A 513 0.78 35.27 13.41
C GLU A 513 0.14 33.91 13.72
N GLY A 514 -0.12 33.10 12.69
CA GLY A 514 -0.66 31.75 12.81
C GLY A 514 0.16 30.89 13.76
N ARG A 515 1.48 30.80 13.55
CA ARG A 515 2.42 30.11 14.44
C ARG A 515 2.28 30.57 15.89
N ARG A 516 2.31 31.88 16.14
CA ARG A 516 2.23 32.43 17.50
C ARG A 516 0.91 32.03 18.18
N LEU A 517 -0.21 32.16 17.48
CA LEU A 517 -1.53 31.85 18.02
C LEU A 517 -1.73 30.34 18.27
N LEU A 518 -1.18 29.47 17.41
CA LEU A 518 -1.16 28.02 17.63
C LEU A 518 -0.33 27.64 18.87
N GLN A 519 0.79 28.32 19.13
CA GLN A 519 1.63 28.09 20.30
C GLN A 519 1.01 28.60 21.61
N GLU A 520 0.35 29.76 21.58
CA GLU A 520 -0.31 30.36 22.75
C GLU A 520 -1.53 29.56 23.22
N LYS A 521 -2.18 28.83 22.29
CA LYS A 521 -3.41 28.03 22.54
C LYS A 521 -4.51 28.83 23.27
N ASN A 522 -4.62 30.14 23.02
CA ASN A 522 -5.62 31.00 23.65
C ASN A 522 -7.04 30.64 23.15
N PRO A 523 -7.99 30.25 24.02
CA PRO A 523 -9.34 29.83 23.63
C PRO A 523 -10.17 30.91 22.90
N GLN A 524 -9.78 32.19 22.97
CA GLN A 524 -10.47 33.28 22.28
C GLN A 524 -10.10 33.37 20.79
N SER A 525 -8.87 33.01 20.45
CA SER A 525 -8.34 33.05 19.07
C SER A 525 -8.27 31.67 18.42
N LEU A 526 -8.03 30.63 19.22
CA LEU A 526 -7.94 29.24 18.81
C LEU A 526 -9.18 28.50 19.31
N LEU A 527 -10.20 28.46 18.47
CA LEU A 527 -11.51 27.91 18.82
C LEU A 527 -11.45 26.38 18.75
N THR A 528 -11.93 25.69 19.78
CA THR A 528 -11.93 24.21 19.85
C THR A 528 -13.32 23.70 20.21
N HIS A 529 -13.77 22.63 19.56
CA HIS A 529 -15.02 21.94 19.87
C HIS A 529 -14.90 20.43 19.63
N VAL A 530 -15.73 19.65 20.31
CA VAL A 530 -15.84 18.20 20.09
C VAL A 530 -17.28 17.88 19.74
N LEU A 531 -17.50 17.23 18.60
CA LEU A 531 -18.83 16.80 18.19
C LEU A 531 -19.31 15.62 19.08
N GLU A 532 -20.44 15.79 19.77
CA GLU A 532 -21.05 14.74 20.60
C GLU A 532 -21.74 13.65 19.75
N GLU A 533 -22.23 14.02 18.56
CA GLU A 533 -22.95 13.13 17.63
C GLU A 533 -22.30 13.17 16.25
N GLN A 534 -22.22 12.02 15.59
CA GLN A 534 -21.68 11.91 14.24
C GLN A 534 -22.71 12.31 13.19
N GLY A 535 -22.29 13.12 12.22
CA GLY A 535 -23.08 13.55 11.08
C GLY A 535 -23.16 15.06 10.92
N GLU A 536 -23.68 15.48 9.78
CA GLU A 536 -23.89 16.89 9.48
C GLU A 536 -25.12 17.43 10.21
N ARG A 537 -24.98 18.60 10.82
CA ARG A 537 -26.09 19.30 11.48
C ARG A 537 -26.75 20.28 10.51
N PRO A 538 -28.08 20.33 10.45
CA PRO A 538 -28.78 21.28 9.59
C PRO A 538 -28.59 22.71 10.11
N VAL A 539 -28.67 23.67 9.22
CA VAL A 539 -28.49 25.10 9.48
C VAL A 539 -29.81 25.83 9.28
N LEU A 540 -30.14 26.70 10.24
CA LEU A 540 -31.27 27.62 10.13
C LEU A 540 -30.75 29.05 9.98
N PHE A 541 -31.19 29.74 8.92
CA PHE A 541 -30.83 31.14 8.72
C PHE A 541 -31.79 32.06 9.46
N MET A 542 -31.24 33.00 10.23
CA MET A 542 -31.98 34.04 10.92
C MET A 542 -31.70 35.40 10.27
N PHE A 543 -32.74 36.07 9.80
CA PHE A 543 -32.65 37.37 9.15
C PHE A 543 -33.12 38.46 10.12
N PRO A 544 -32.25 39.43 10.47
CA PRO A 544 -32.67 40.55 11.31
C PRO A 544 -33.73 41.41 10.62
N GLY A 545 -34.25 42.40 11.37
CA GLY A 545 -35.26 43.33 10.87
C GLY A 545 -34.75 44.76 10.88
N MET A 546 -35.66 45.68 10.53
CA MET A 546 -35.41 47.12 10.60
C MET A 546 -34.82 47.53 11.95
N GLY A 547 -33.77 48.36 11.92
CA GLY A 547 -32.95 48.76 13.06
C GLY A 547 -31.58 48.06 13.12
N ALA A 548 -31.30 47.11 12.23
CA ALA A 548 -29.98 46.49 12.08
C ALA A 548 -29.09 47.19 11.04
N GLU A 549 -29.66 48.04 10.20
CA GLU A 549 -28.95 48.79 9.17
C GLU A 549 -28.08 49.92 9.72
N TYR A 550 -26.93 50.15 9.09
CA TYR A 550 -26.04 51.27 9.36
C TYR A 550 -25.26 51.64 8.09
N MET A 551 -24.74 52.86 8.01
CA MET A 551 -23.91 53.30 6.87
C MET A 551 -22.64 52.47 6.78
N ASN A 552 -22.18 52.17 5.56
CA ASN A 552 -21.00 51.34 5.29
C ASN A 552 -21.11 49.88 5.76
N MET A 553 -22.30 49.36 6.07
CA MET A 553 -22.47 47.94 6.40
C MET A 553 -22.01 47.04 5.24
N ALA A 554 -21.25 45.99 5.57
CA ALA A 554 -20.75 44.99 4.63
C ALA A 554 -19.87 45.57 3.49
N LEU A 555 -19.36 46.80 3.64
CA LEU A 555 -18.53 47.45 2.62
C LEU A 555 -17.19 46.73 2.46
N GLU A 556 -16.56 46.30 3.57
CA GLU A 556 -15.30 45.57 3.50
C GLU A 556 -15.49 44.20 2.83
N LEU A 557 -16.61 43.53 3.09
CA LEU A 557 -16.96 42.30 2.37
C LEU A 557 -17.19 42.54 0.87
N TYR A 558 -17.85 43.64 0.48
CA TYR A 558 -17.99 43.97 -0.94
C TYR A 558 -16.62 44.11 -1.63
N ASP A 559 -15.65 44.73 -0.97
CA ASP A 559 -14.30 44.93 -1.50
C ASP A 559 -13.45 43.64 -1.53
N GLN A 560 -13.70 42.69 -0.63
CA GLN A 560 -12.82 41.52 -0.44
C GLN A 560 -13.43 40.18 -0.85
N GLU A 561 -14.75 40.04 -0.94
CA GLU A 561 -15.43 38.77 -1.20
C GLU A 561 -16.24 38.80 -2.51
N PRO A 562 -15.73 38.20 -3.61
CA PRO A 562 -16.36 38.24 -4.92
C PRO A 562 -17.78 37.66 -4.96
N ASN A 563 -18.05 36.59 -4.20
CA ASN A 563 -19.39 35.97 -4.20
C ASN A 563 -20.44 36.88 -3.56
N PHE A 564 -20.06 37.66 -2.55
CA PHE A 564 -20.93 38.67 -1.97
C PHE A 564 -21.11 39.86 -2.92
N ARG A 565 -20.02 40.36 -3.50
CA ARG A 565 -20.03 41.49 -4.45
C ARG A 565 -21.01 41.26 -5.60
N GLU A 566 -20.93 40.10 -6.24
CA GLU A 566 -21.77 39.77 -7.39
C GLU A 566 -23.27 39.82 -7.04
N GLN A 567 -23.65 39.32 -5.87
CA GLN A 567 -25.05 39.34 -5.45
C GLN A 567 -25.52 40.76 -5.10
N VAL A 568 -24.64 41.57 -4.50
CA VAL A 568 -24.93 42.99 -4.25
C VAL A 568 -25.11 43.74 -5.57
N ASP A 569 -24.23 43.54 -6.55
CA ASP A 569 -24.32 44.21 -7.85
C ASP A 569 -25.63 43.86 -8.57
N ILE A 570 -26.01 42.57 -8.60
CA ILE A 570 -27.29 42.12 -9.17
C ILE A 570 -28.47 42.82 -8.48
N CYS A 571 -28.48 42.87 -7.15
CA CYS A 571 -29.60 43.46 -6.43
C CYS A 571 -29.63 45.00 -6.55
N ALA A 572 -28.46 45.66 -6.55
CA ALA A 572 -28.32 47.10 -6.74
C ALA A 572 -28.80 47.53 -8.14
N ASP A 573 -28.45 46.77 -9.18
CA ASP A 573 -28.93 47.02 -10.55
C ASP A 573 -30.44 46.84 -10.68
N LEU A 574 -31.01 45.82 -10.03
CA LEU A 574 -32.45 45.61 -9.97
C LEU A 574 -33.16 46.76 -9.24
N LEU A 575 -32.63 47.19 -8.10
CA LEU A 575 -33.17 48.30 -7.32
C LEU A 575 -33.14 49.61 -8.15
N LYS A 576 -32.03 49.90 -8.81
CA LYS A 576 -31.85 51.10 -9.63
C LYS A 576 -32.75 51.10 -10.86
N SER A 577 -32.86 49.98 -11.55
CA SER A 577 -33.66 49.86 -12.77
C SER A 577 -35.17 49.86 -12.51
N ARG A 578 -35.63 49.24 -11.42
CA ARG A 578 -37.06 49.16 -11.09
C ARG A 578 -37.55 50.34 -10.26
N GLU A 579 -36.76 50.81 -9.30
CA GLU A 579 -37.21 51.77 -8.29
C GLU A 579 -36.51 53.13 -8.36
N GLY A 580 -35.47 53.27 -9.19
CA GLY A 580 -34.68 54.50 -9.32
C GLY A 580 -33.85 54.84 -8.07
N LEU A 581 -33.69 53.89 -7.13
CA LEU A 581 -32.91 54.05 -5.92
C LEU A 581 -31.51 53.49 -6.14
N ASP A 582 -30.48 54.22 -5.72
CA ASP A 582 -29.08 53.82 -5.88
C ASP A 582 -28.54 53.30 -4.55
N PHE A 583 -28.39 51.97 -4.44
CA PHE A 583 -27.89 51.30 -3.22
C PHE A 583 -26.55 51.87 -2.75
N PHE A 584 -25.65 52.20 -3.68
CA PHE A 584 -24.29 52.63 -3.35
C PHE A 584 -24.23 54.00 -2.65
N GLN A 585 -25.36 54.73 -2.55
CA GLN A 585 -25.46 55.94 -1.73
C GLN A 585 -25.30 55.68 -0.23
N ILE A 586 -25.48 54.44 0.24
CA ILE A 586 -25.30 54.09 1.66
C ILE A 586 -23.83 53.85 2.03
N TRP A 587 -22.93 53.89 1.06
CA TRP A 587 -21.48 53.80 1.25
C TRP A 587 -20.84 55.17 1.02
N GLU A 588 -20.04 55.65 1.98
CA GLU A 588 -19.37 56.95 1.87
C GLU A 588 -18.21 56.87 0.86
N MET A 589 -18.37 57.53 -0.29
CA MET A 589 -17.37 57.48 -1.39
C MET A 589 -16.18 58.45 -1.24
N ASP A 590 -15.99 59.13 -0.10
CA ASP A 590 -14.88 60.10 0.07
C ASP A 590 -13.97 59.71 1.25
N GLY A 591 -12.79 59.16 0.93
CA GLY A 591 -11.86 58.51 1.86
C GLY A 591 -11.13 59.40 2.87
N SER A 592 -11.69 60.52 3.30
CA SER A 592 -10.99 61.49 4.15
C SER A 592 -11.47 61.62 5.60
N GLN A 593 -12.60 61.05 6.03
CA GLN A 593 -13.00 61.00 7.45
C GLN A 593 -13.84 59.76 7.78
N LYS A 594 -13.20 58.65 8.18
CA LYS A 594 -13.90 57.53 8.84
C LYS A 594 -14.38 57.98 10.22
N ALA A 595 -15.64 58.44 10.34
CA ALA A 595 -16.28 58.53 11.64
C ALA A 595 -16.51 57.12 12.20
N PRO A 596 -16.35 56.87 13.51
CA PRO A 596 -16.71 55.59 14.13
C PRO A 596 -18.18 55.23 13.83
N ALA A 597 -18.51 53.95 13.60
CA ALA A 597 -19.85 53.50 13.22
C ALA A 597 -20.97 53.91 14.21
N HIS A 598 -20.65 54.14 15.49
CA HIS A 598 -21.59 54.66 16.50
C HIS A 598 -21.89 56.17 16.37
N LEU A 599 -21.22 56.86 15.45
CA LEU A 599 -21.41 58.27 15.07
C LEU A 599 -21.87 58.42 13.61
N ALA A 600 -22.13 57.32 12.90
CA ALA A 600 -22.58 57.34 11.52
C ALA A 600 -24.00 57.93 11.40
N SER A 601 -24.23 58.70 10.33
CA SER A 601 -25.57 59.19 10.00
C SER A 601 -26.52 57.99 9.78
N PRO A 602 -27.81 58.09 10.14
CA PRO A 602 -28.77 57.02 9.87
C PRO A 602 -28.93 56.83 8.35
N VAL A 603 -29.10 55.57 7.93
CA VAL A 603 -29.38 55.25 6.52
C VAL A 603 -30.67 55.97 6.09
N PRO A 604 -30.70 56.64 4.92
CA PRO A 604 -31.90 57.34 4.47
C PRO A 604 -33.13 56.42 4.44
N ARG A 605 -34.24 56.87 5.04
CA ARG A 605 -35.46 56.07 5.22
C ARG A 605 -35.99 55.41 3.92
N PRO A 606 -36.02 56.09 2.75
CA PRO A 606 -36.56 55.47 1.53
C PRO A 606 -35.77 54.24 1.06
N ILE A 607 -34.46 54.18 1.34
CA ILE A 607 -33.59 53.09 0.89
C ILE A 607 -33.30 52.05 1.98
N ALA A 608 -33.48 52.39 3.26
CA ALA A 608 -33.09 51.54 4.39
C ALA A 608 -33.65 50.08 4.32
N PRO A 609 -34.95 49.82 4.07
CA PRO A 609 -35.45 48.44 4.00
C PRO A 609 -34.88 47.66 2.81
N ALA A 610 -34.71 48.32 1.66
CA ALA A 610 -34.10 47.70 0.49
C ALA A 610 -32.61 47.44 0.70
N ALA A 611 -31.89 48.36 1.33
CA ALA A 611 -30.48 48.21 1.66
C ALA A 611 -30.24 47.03 2.61
N LEU A 612 -31.04 46.91 3.66
CA LEU A 612 -30.97 45.77 4.59
C LEU A 612 -31.25 44.45 3.87
N PHE A 613 -32.33 44.40 3.08
CA PHE A 613 -32.66 43.23 2.26
C PHE A 613 -31.51 42.83 1.34
N ILE A 614 -30.89 43.78 0.63
CA ILE A 614 -29.77 43.52 -0.28
C ILE A 614 -28.61 42.85 0.46
N VAL A 615 -28.24 43.36 1.63
CA VAL A 615 -27.13 42.79 2.41
C VAL A 615 -27.49 41.40 2.94
N GLU A 616 -28.67 41.24 3.56
CA GLU A 616 -29.13 39.94 4.09
C GLU A 616 -29.23 38.87 3.00
N TYR A 617 -29.86 39.21 1.88
CA TYR A 617 -29.99 38.33 0.72
C TYR A 617 -28.63 37.96 0.13
N SER A 618 -27.75 38.95 -0.06
CA SER A 618 -26.43 38.71 -0.66
C SER A 618 -25.53 37.87 0.24
N LEU A 619 -25.57 38.09 1.56
CA LEU A 619 -24.89 37.22 2.53
C LEU A 619 -25.45 35.80 2.49
N ALA A 620 -26.77 35.63 2.45
CA ALA A 620 -27.40 34.31 2.38
C ALA A 620 -26.98 33.56 1.11
N ARG A 621 -27.00 34.24 -0.03
CA ARG A 621 -26.59 33.66 -1.31
C ARG A 621 -25.11 33.29 -1.31
N MET A 622 -24.24 34.11 -0.72
CA MET A 622 -22.83 33.78 -0.53
C MET A 622 -22.66 32.52 0.34
N TRP A 623 -23.36 32.40 1.47
CA TRP A 623 -23.35 31.19 2.29
C TRP A 623 -23.80 29.96 1.51
N MET A 624 -24.87 30.08 0.72
CA MET A 624 -25.37 29.01 -0.15
C MET A 624 -24.36 28.64 -1.25
N CYS A 625 -23.58 29.59 -1.76
CA CYS A 625 -22.48 29.30 -2.70
C CYS A 625 -21.40 28.45 -2.03
N TYR A 626 -21.13 28.61 -0.73
CA TYR A 626 -20.20 27.76 0.02
C TYR A 626 -20.81 26.41 0.43
N GLY A 627 -21.90 25.98 -0.20
CA GLY A 627 -22.61 24.74 0.13
C GLY A 627 -23.49 24.81 1.39
N VAL A 628 -23.54 25.95 2.10
CA VAL A 628 -24.34 26.11 3.33
C VAL A 628 -25.79 26.40 2.96
N GLN A 629 -26.57 25.35 2.71
CA GLN A 629 -27.99 25.47 2.38
C GLN A 629 -28.84 25.57 3.65
N PRO A 630 -29.77 26.55 3.76
CA PRO A 630 -30.68 26.61 4.89
C PRO A 630 -31.75 25.51 4.78
N GLN A 631 -31.89 24.68 5.81
CA GLN A 631 -32.99 23.70 5.90
C GLN A 631 -34.26 24.33 6.48
N ALA A 632 -34.11 25.45 7.19
CA ALA A 632 -35.22 26.27 7.66
C ALA A 632 -34.75 27.73 7.85
N MET A 633 -35.69 28.65 8.02
CA MET A 633 -35.38 30.07 8.20
C MET A 633 -36.24 30.72 9.30
N LEU A 634 -35.80 31.87 9.79
CA LEU A 634 -36.54 32.73 10.72
C LEU A 634 -36.27 34.19 10.36
N GLY A 635 -37.30 34.92 9.94
CA GLY A 635 -37.21 36.35 9.66
C GLY A 635 -37.76 37.19 10.81
N TYR A 636 -37.03 38.22 11.23
CA TYR A 636 -37.53 39.21 12.19
C TYR A 636 -38.13 40.39 11.42
N SER A 637 -39.46 40.55 11.45
CA SER A 637 -40.13 41.64 10.71
C SER A 637 -39.73 41.65 9.23
N GLY A 638 -39.10 42.71 8.73
CA GLY A 638 -38.63 42.83 7.34
C GLY A 638 -37.80 41.65 6.84
N GLY A 639 -37.03 40.96 7.69
CA GLY A 639 -36.27 39.77 7.32
C GLY A 639 -37.12 38.60 6.79
N GLU A 640 -38.43 38.58 7.04
CA GLU A 640 -39.34 37.59 6.42
C GLU A 640 -39.46 37.76 4.90
N TYR A 641 -39.20 38.96 4.34
CA TYR A 641 -39.17 39.14 2.89
C TYR A 641 -37.95 38.45 2.28
N VAL A 642 -36.81 38.42 2.99
CA VAL A 642 -35.62 37.67 2.56
C VAL A 642 -35.91 36.17 2.62
N ALA A 643 -36.50 35.68 3.72
CA ALA A 643 -36.92 34.28 3.84
C ALA A 643 -37.90 33.87 2.73
N ALA A 644 -38.91 34.71 2.44
CA ALA A 644 -39.87 34.46 1.37
C ALA A 644 -39.20 34.46 -0.02
N CYS A 645 -38.22 35.33 -0.26
CA CYS A 645 -37.48 35.36 -1.51
C CYS A 645 -36.61 34.10 -1.70
N LEU A 646 -35.87 33.69 -0.65
CA LEU A 646 -35.02 32.49 -0.69
C LEU A 646 -35.84 31.20 -0.74
N ALA A 647 -37.03 31.18 -0.15
CA ALA A 647 -37.99 30.09 -0.27
C ALA A 647 -38.72 30.05 -1.63
N GLU A 648 -38.37 30.95 -2.57
CA GLU A 648 -38.97 31.12 -3.90
C GLU A 648 -40.47 31.50 -3.90
N VAL A 649 -40.98 32.00 -2.78
CA VAL A 649 -42.35 32.55 -2.68
C VAL A 649 -42.45 33.86 -3.44
N LEU A 650 -41.43 34.70 -3.32
CA LEU A 650 -41.25 35.94 -4.06
C LEU A 650 -40.05 35.83 -5.00
N SER A 651 -40.15 36.42 -6.19
CA SER A 651 -38.97 36.63 -7.03
C SER A 651 -38.08 37.72 -6.42
N LEU A 652 -36.77 37.68 -6.68
CA LEU A 652 -35.83 38.69 -6.17
C LEU A 652 -36.23 40.12 -6.53
N GLY A 653 -36.59 40.34 -7.79
CA GLY A 653 -37.00 41.67 -8.25
C GLY A 653 -38.28 42.16 -7.58
N ASP A 654 -39.22 41.26 -7.31
CA ASP A 654 -40.50 41.62 -6.70
C ASP A 654 -40.35 41.87 -5.19
N ALA A 655 -39.56 41.04 -4.50
CA ALA A 655 -39.20 41.25 -3.10
C ALA A 655 -38.51 42.61 -2.91
N LEU A 656 -37.52 42.94 -3.74
CA LEU A 656 -36.82 44.24 -3.74
C LEU A 656 -37.78 45.42 -3.95
N SER A 657 -38.66 45.33 -4.95
CA SER A 657 -39.68 46.37 -5.22
C SER A 657 -40.64 46.57 -4.04
N LEU A 658 -41.05 45.49 -3.37
CA LEU A 658 -41.93 45.54 -2.21
C LEU A 658 -41.26 46.20 -1.00
N VAL A 659 -40.02 45.83 -0.66
CA VAL A 659 -39.30 46.44 0.46
C VAL A 659 -38.89 47.90 0.16
N ALA A 660 -38.52 48.22 -1.08
CA ALA A 660 -38.27 49.61 -1.48
C ALA A 660 -39.55 50.47 -1.39
N SER A 661 -40.68 49.90 -1.80
CA SER A 661 -41.98 50.56 -1.70
C SER A 661 -42.41 50.77 -0.26
N SER A 662 -42.17 49.80 0.63
CA SER A 662 -42.46 49.97 2.06
C SER A 662 -41.64 51.13 2.65
N GLY A 663 -40.36 51.26 2.29
CA GLY A 663 -39.51 52.40 2.66
C GLY A 663 -40.09 53.74 2.21
N ARG A 664 -40.38 53.90 0.91
CA ARG A 664 -40.96 55.15 0.36
C ARG A 664 -42.30 55.52 0.99
N LEU A 665 -43.19 54.54 1.20
CA LEU A 665 -44.52 54.78 1.76
C LEU A 665 -44.47 55.26 3.22
N THR A 666 -43.35 55.05 3.92
CA THR A 666 -43.17 55.53 5.29
C THR A 666 -42.62 56.95 5.40
N GLU A 667 -42.25 57.60 4.29
CA GLU A 667 -41.68 58.94 4.28
C GLU A 667 -42.68 60.01 4.75
N ASP A 668 -43.94 59.86 4.34
CA ASP A 668 -45.06 60.76 4.66
C ASP A 668 -45.69 60.50 6.05
N LEU A 669 -45.23 59.49 6.78
CA LEU A 669 -45.75 59.18 8.11
C LEU A 669 -45.15 60.10 9.19
N PRO A 670 -45.94 60.45 10.22
CA PRO A 670 -45.46 61.25 11.34
C PRO A 670 -44.37 60.48 12.12
N ALA A 671 -43.46 61.25 12.74
CA ALA A 671 -42.44 60.68 13.62
C ALA A 671 -43.08 59.84 14.73
N GLY A 672 -42.53 58.66 14.94
CA GLY A 672 -42.95 57.76 16.00
C GLY A 672 -41.77 57.35 16.85
N SER A 673 -42.02 56.48 17.82
CA SER A 673 -40.94 55.92 18.62
C SER A 673 -41.27 54.55 19.18
N MET A 674 -40.23 53.85 19.61
CA MET A 674 -40.32 52.53 20.21
C MET A 674 -39.58 52.45 21.55
N LEU A 675 -40.14 51.70 22.50
CA LEU A 675 -39.64 51.52 23.86
C LEU A 675 -39.59 50.04 24.21
N ALA A 676 -38.40 49.51 24.48
CA ALA A 676 -38.20 48.17 25.01
C ALA A 676 -38.49 48.18 26.51
N ILE A 677 -39.30 47.23 26.99
CA ILE A 677 -39.78 47.15 28.37
C ILE A 677 -39.48 45.76 28.91
N SER A 678 -38.83 45.70 30.07
CA SER A 678 -38.52 44.44 30.75
C SER A 678 -39.71 43.87 31.54
N LEU A 679 -40.85 43.64 30.85
CA LEU A 679 -42.08 43.07 31.42
C LEU A 679 -42.71 41.99 30.52
N PRO A 680 -43.47 41.04 31.08
CA PRO A 680 -44.24 40.06 30.30
C PRO A 680 -45.36 40.70 29.47
N GLU A 681 -45.74 40.06 28.36
CA GLU A 681 -46.78 40.55 27.42
C GLU A 681 -48.10 40.89 28.13
N ALA A 682 -48.54 40.05 29.07
CA ALA A 682 -49.79 40.24 29.79
C ALA A 682 -49.83 41.52 30.66
N GLU A 683 -48.66 41.96 31.15
CA GLU A 683 -48.54 43.19 31.94
C GLU A 683 -48.43 44.40 31.03
N VAL A 684 -47.61 44.32 29.98
CA VAL A 684 -47.48 45.37 28.96
C VAL A 684 -48.81 45.64 28.28
N GLY A 685 -49.61 44.61 28.01
CA GLY A 685 -50.95 44.75 27.44
C GLY A 685 -51.89 45.64 28.26
N ARG A 686 -51.69 45.75 29.58
CA ARG A 686 -52.47 46.67 30.46
C ARG A 686 -51.99 48.11 30.40
N LEU A 687 -50.77 48.34 29.90
CA LEU A 687 -50.15 49.64 29.75
C LEU A 687 -50.42 50.27 28.36
N LEU A 688 -50.82 49.45 27.38
CA LEU A 688 -51.18 49.92 26.04
C LEU A 688 -52.46 50.75 26.07
N LYS A 689 -52.30 52.08 25.99
CA LYS A 689 -53.38 53.07 25.93
C LYS A 689 -53.17 53.97 24.71
N GLY A 690 -54.26 54.55 24.20
CA GLY A 690 -54.17 55.52 23.10
C GLY A 690 -53.66 54.88 21.80
N SER A 691 -52.59 55.46 21.24
CA SER A 691 -51.93 54.99 20.01
C SER A 691 -50.85 53.93 20.24
N LEU A 692 -50.52 53.62 21.51
CA LEU A 692 -49.51 52.62 21.86
C LEU A 692 -49.95 51.23 21.40
N SER A 693 -49.07 50.57 20.65
CA SER A 693 -49.23 49.21 20.15
C SER A 693 -48.09 48.32 20.65
N LEU A 694 -48.37 47.04 20.83
CA LEU A 694 -47.32 46.06 21.01
C LEU A 694 -46.65 45.81 19.65
N ALA A 695 -45.36 46.09 19.55
CA ALA A 695 -44.60 45.93 18.32
C ALA A 695 -43.91 44.56 18.23
N ALA A 696 -43.38 44.06 19.35
CA ALA A 696 -42.76 42.75 19.40
C ALA A 696 -42.80 42.16 20.81
N VAL A 697 -42.74 40.84 20.90
CA VAL A 697 -42.48 40.08 22.12
C VAL A 697 -41.18 39.30 21.87
N ASN A 698 -40.07 39.83 22.38
CA ASN A 698 -38.73 39.32 22.10
C ASN A 698 -38.27 38.25 23.11
N GLY A 699 -38.89 38.20 24.28
CA GLY A 699 -38.63 37.18 25.30
C GLY A 699 -39.72 37.14 26.36
N VAL A 700 -39.58 36.23 27.33
CA VAL A 700 -40.56 36.00 28.41
C VAL A 700 -40.91 37.27 29.19
N SER A 701 -39.94 38.17 29.37
CA SER A 701 -40.14 39.47 30.03
C SER A 701 -39.44 40.59 29.26
N LEU A 702 -39.51 40.55 27.93
CA LEU A 702 -38.96 41.57 27.07
C LEU A 702 -39.93 41.86 25.92
N CYS A 703 -40.68 42.95 26.04
CA CYS A 703 -41.62 43.41 25.03
C CYS A 703 -41.18 44.74 24.44
N LEU A 704 -41.55 44.98 23.20
CA LEU A 704 -41.31 46.24 22.50
C LEU A 704 -42.65 46.92 22.23
N VAL A 705 -42.80 48.16 22.69
CA VAL A 705 -43.99 48.99 22.47
C VAL A 705 -43.65 50.08 21.47
N SER A 706 -44.58 50.41 20.58
CA SER A 706 -44.43 51.49 19.60
C SER A 706 -45.66 52.41 19.59
N GLY A 707 -45.44 53.69 19.31
CA GLY A 707 -46.51 54.69 19.22
C GLY A 707 -45.97 56.08 18.91
N ILE A 708 -46.83 57.10 19.02
CA ILE A 708 -46.39 58.50 18.86
C ILE A 708 -45.45 58.91 20.00
N VAL A 709 -44.50 59.80 19.69
CA VAL A 709 -43.41 60.20 20.60
C VAL A 709 -43.92 60.57 22.00
N ASP A 710 -44.89 61.47 22.09
CA ASP A 710 -45.43 61.98 23.37
C ASP A 710 -46.10 60.89 24.25
N GLU A 711 -46.64 59.83 23.66
CA GLU A 711 -47.24 58.73 24.42
C GLU A 711 -46.19 57.73 24.89
N VAL A 712 -45.17 57.49 24.08
CA VAL A 712 -44.03 56.63 24.47
C VAL A 712 -43.20 57.31 25.56
N ASP A 713 -43.02 58.64 25.49
CA ASP A 713 -42.34 59.43 26.53
C ASP A 713 -43.07 59.34 27.88
N ARG A 714 -44.39 59.55 27.88
CA ARG A 714 -45.21 59.39 29.09
C ARG A 714 -45.14 57.98 29.67
N LEU A 715 -45.20 56.95 28.82
CA LEU A 715 -45.05 55.57 29.27
C LEU A 715 -43.67 55.31 29.87
N GLN A 716 -42.61 55.85 29.26
CA GLN A 716 -41.24 55.74 29.78
C GLN A 716 -41.12 56.37 31.16
N ASP A 717 -41.64 57.59 31.35
CA ASP A 717 -41.63 58.27 32.65
C ASP A 717 -42.42 57.48 33.71
N GLU A 718 -43.63 57.01 33.37
CA GLU A 718 -44.47 56.17 34.26
C GLU A 718 -43.74 54.88 34.69
N LEU A 719 -43.01 54.24 33.78
CA LEU A 719 -42.26 53.01 34.06
C LEU A 719 -41.02 53.27 34.92
N LEU A 720 -40.29 54.37 34.65
CA LEU A 720 -39.13 54.76 35.44
C LEU A 720 -39.53 55.15 36.87
N GLU A 721 -40.66 55.83 37.06
CA GLU A 721 -41.22 56.12 38.39
C GLU A 721 -41.60 54.85 39.15
N GLN A 722 -42.05 53.81 38.45
CA GLN A 722 -42.40 52.50 39.02
C GLN A 722 -41.17 51.59 39.24
N GLY A 723 -39.97 52.04 38.86
CA GLY A 723 -38.73 51.26 38.97
C GLY A 723 -38.61 50.12 37.95
N THR A 724 -39.36 50.17 36.84
CA THR A 724 -39.30 49.18 35.75
C THR A 724 -38.22 49.56 34.74
N ASN A 725 -37.34 48.63 34.41
CA ASN A 725 -36.34 48.83 33.37
C ASN A 725 -37.00 48.98 31.99
N CYS A 726 -36.71 50.11 31.34
CA CYS A 726 -37.10 50.35 29.96
C CYS A 726 -35.99 51.11 29.21
N PHE A 727 -35.91 50.90 27.90
CA PHE A 727 -34.88 51.50 27.05
C PHE A 727 -35.48 51.97 25.72
N ARG A 728 -35.14 53.20 25.32
CA ARG A 728 -35.62 53.81 24.09
C ARG A 728 -34.83 53.31 22.88
N LEU A 729 -35.52 52.79 21.85
CA LEU A 729 -34.86 52.46 20.59
C LEU A 729 -34.76 53.71 19.69
N GLN A 730 -33.66 53.82 18.96
CA GLN A 730 -33.51 54.83 17.90
C GLN A 730 -34.26 54.38 16.65
N ALA A 731 -35.59 54.50 16.68
CA ALA A 731 -36.46 54.24 15.55
C ALA A 731 -37.17 55.55 15.13
N PRO A 732 -37.10 55.95 13.85
CA PRO A 732 -37.72 57.20 13.39
C PRO A 732 -39.26 57.12 13.32
N LEU A 733 -39.82 55.91 13.42
CA LEU A 733 -41.23 55.60 13.21
C LEU A 733 -41.72 54.60 14.26
N ALA A 734 -43.05 54.53 14.40
CA ALA A 734 -43.72 53.60 15.28
C ALA A 734 -44.02 52.27 14.56
N TYR A 735 -42.99 51.52 14.18
CA TYR A 735 -43.16 50.24 13.47
C TYR A 735 -44.10 49.27 14.22
N HIS A 736 -44.86 48.45 13.48
CA HIS A 736 -45.82 47.49 14.04
C HIS A 736 -46.91 48.13 14.92
N SER A 737 -47.40 49.32 14.54
CA SER A 737 -48.45 50.04 15.27
C SER A 737 -49.59 50.49 14.38
N ALA A 738 -50.68 50.94 15.02
CA ALA A 738 -51.79 51.61 14.33
C ALA A 738 -51.34 52.85 13.52
N ALA A 739 -50.26 53.53 13.94
CA ALA A 739 -49.75 54.71 13.22
C ALA A 739 -49.19 54.39 11.83
N MET A 740 -48.83 53.12 11.58
CA MET A 740 -48.31 52.68 10.28
C MET A 740 -49.41 52.17 9.35
N GLU A 741 -50.64 51.88 9.84
CA GLU A 741 -51.75 51.32 9.04
C GLU A 741 -52.08 52.04 7.72
N PRO A 742 -51.91 53.38 7.58
CA PRO A 742 -52.16 54.06 6.31
C PRO A 742 -51.37 53.52 5.11
N ILE A 743 -50.26 52.82 5.35
CA ILE A 743 -49.44 52.24 4.27
C ILE A 743 -49.93 50.86 3.80
N ILE A 744 -50.86 50.20 4.49
CA ILE A 744 -51.35 48.86 4.10
C ILE A 744 -52.03 48.90 2.73
N PRO A 745 -53.04 49.75 2.45
CA PRO A 745 -53.67 49.77 1.12
C PRO A 745 -52.72 50.06 -0.05
N PRO A 746 -51.81 51.07 0.01
CA PRO A 746 -50.88 51.31 -1.09
C PRO A 746 -49.82 50.20 -1.22
N LEU A 747 -49.43 49.53 -0.13
CA LEU A 747 -48.50 48.40 -0.18
C LEU A 747 -49.16 47.15 -0.78
N LEU A 748 -50.42 46.85 -0.42
CA LEU A 748 -51.19 45.75 -1.04
C LEU A 748 -51.30 45.91 -2.55
N LYS A 749 -51.48 47.15 -3.03
CA LYS A 749 -51.52 47.44 -4.45
C LYS A 749 -50.21 47.08 -5.17
N GLN A 750 -49.07 47.08 -4.48
CA GLN A 750 -47.79 46.66 -5.08
C GLN A 750 -47.74 45.15 -5.34
N PHE A 751 -48.62 44.36 -4.73
CA PHE A 751 -48.76 42.94 -5.03
C PHE A 751 -49.58 42.66 -6.30
N ASP A 752 -50.19 43.68 -6.92
CA ASP A 752 -50.94 43.50 -8.15
C ASP A 752 -50.01 43.03 -9.28
N GLY A 753 -50.21 41.78 -9.73
CA GLY A 753 -49.40 41.17 -10.79
C GLY A 753 -48.17 40.39 -10.30
N ILE A 754 -47.93 40.32 -8.99
CA ILE A 754 -46.92 39.43 -8.40
C ILE A 754 -47.52 38.04 -8.20
N GLU A 755 -46.85 37.00 -8.70
CA GLU A 755 -47.24 35.61 -8.46
C GLU A 755 -46.54 35.08 -7.20
N LEU A 756 -47.31 34.79 -6.15
CA LEU A 756 -46.80 34.17 -4.93
C LEU A 756 -46.91 32.64 -5.00
N LYS A 757 -45.84 31.94 -4.67
CA LYS A 757 -45.76 30.47 -4.72
C LYS A 757 -45.68 29.86 -3.32
N PRO A 758 -46.09 28.59 -3.13
CA PRO A 758 -45.81 27.87 -1.90
C PRO A 758 -44.30 27.79 -1.62
N PRO A 759 -43.87 27.82 -0.35
CA PRO A 759 -42.47 27.88 0.02
C PRO A 759 -41.74 26.56 -0.26
N ARG A 760 -40.54 26.63 -0.84
CA ARG A 760 -39.65 25.47 -1.00
C ARG A 760 -38.83 25.16 0.24
N VAL A 761 -38.47 26.20 1.00
CA VAL A 761 -37.77 26.09 2.28
C VAL A 761 -38.71 26.64 3.36
N PRO A 762 -38.99 25.89 4.43
CA PRO A 762 -39.90 26.33 5.47
C PRO A 762 -39.28 27.45 6.32
N TRP A 763 -40.11 28.35 6.85
CA TRP A 763 -39.69 29.32 7.87
C TRP A 763 -40.71 29.46 8.98
N ILE A 764 -40.24 29.91 10.14
CA ILE A 764 -41.09 30.22 11.30
C ILE A 764 -41.62 31.65 11.12
N SER A 765 -42.95 31.80 11.08
CA SER A 765 -43.62 33.07 10.82
C SER A 765 -43.59 33.96 12.06
N GLY A 766 -43.05 35.18 11.91
CA GLY A 766 -42.96 36.17 12.97
C GLY A 766 -44.31 36.68 13.45
N VAL A 767 -45.39 36.48 12.68
CA VAL A 767 -46.75 36.87 13.06
C VAL A 767 -47.45 35.82 13.91
N THR A 768 -47.21 34.53 13.63
CA THR A 768 -47.94 33.41 14.24
C THR A 768 -47.13 32.72 15.34
N GLY A 769 -45.80 32.86 15.33
CA GLY A 769 -44.93 32.19 16.30
C GLY A 769 -44.70 30.71 16.02
N THR A 770 -45.06 30.21 14.84
CA THR A 770 -44.90 28.81 14.41
C THR A 770 -44.69 28.76 12.90
N TRP A 771 -44.45 27.56 12.33
CA TRP A 771 -44.20 27.35 10.90
C TRP A 771 -45.26 28.00 10.02
N ILE A 772 -44.81 28.69 8.96
CA ILE A 772 -45.73 29.29 8.00
C ILE A 772 -46.45 28.21 7.18
N THR A 773 -47.72 28.44 6.88
CA THR A 773 -48.51 27.58 5.98
C THR A 773 -48.48 28.13 4.55
N ASP A 774 -48.67 27.26 3.55
CA ASP A 774 -48.76 27.66 2.14
C ASP A 774 -49.77 28.79 1.91
N ALA A 775 -50.92 28.74 2.59
CA ALA A 775 -51.96 29.76 2.50
C ALA A 775 -51.54 31.12 3.09
N GLN A 776 -50.69 31.12 4.12
CA GLN A 776 -50.12 32.35 4.69
C GLN A 776 -49.00 32.90 3.80
N ALA A 777 -48.10 32.03 3.34
CA ALA A 777 -47.00 32.40 2.44
C ALA A 777 -47.50 32.96 1.11
N THR A 778 -48.65 32.49 0.60
CA THR A 778 -49.23 32.97 -0.66
C THR A 778 -50.24 34.11 -0.50
N SER A 779 -50.25 34.78 0.66
CA SER A 779 -51.19 35.86 0.96
C SER A 779 -50.52 37.25 0.94
N PRO A 780 -50.85 38.14 -0.01
CA PRO A 780 -50.40 39.54 0.02
C PRO A 780 -50.77 40.26 1.32
N GLU A 781 -51.95 39.93 1.88
CA GLU A 781 -52.45 40.50 3.14
C GLU A 781 -51.55 40.13 4.32
N TYR A 782 -50.93 38.95 4.29
CA TYR A 782 -49.98 38.53 5.32
C TYR A 782 -48.79 39.50 5.35
N TYR A 783 -48.09 39.65 4.23
CA TYR A 783 -46.88 40.48 4.13
C TYR A 783 -47.14 41.97 4.42
N ALA A 784 -48.24 42.52 3.88
CA ALA A 784 -48.59 43.92 4.11
C ALA A 784 -48.96 44.20 5.58
N ARG A 785 -49.59 43.25 6.28
CA ARG A 785 -49.89 43.41 7.71
C ARG A 785 -48.69 43.10 8.60
N GLN A 786 -47.85 42.16 8.19
CA GLN A 786 -46.69 41.70 8.96
C GLN A 786 -45.69 42.83 9.18
N ILE A 787 -45.28 43.53 8.12
CA ILE A 787 -44.27 44.60 8.21
C ILE A 787 -44.81 45.90 8.81
N VAL A 788 -46.14 46.05 8.86
CA VAL A 788 -46.80 47.32 9.22
C VAL A 788 -47.44 47.29 10.60
N ARG A 789 -48.21 46.23 10.91
CA ARG A 789 -49.25 46.28 11.96
C ARG A 789 -49.17 45.15 12.98
N GLN A 790 -48.85 43.94 12.54
CA GLN A 790 -48.85 42.78 13.43
C GLN A 790 -47.62 42.80 14.34
N PRO A 791 -47.76 42.43 15.63
CA PRO A 791 -46.60 42.31 16.51
C PRO A 791 -45.71 41.13 16.09
N VAL A 792 -44.40 41.32 16.17
CA VAL A 792 -43.44 40.22 15.98
C VAL A 792 -43.45 39.31 17.22
N ARG A 793 -43.93 38.09 17.07
CA ARG A 793 -44.01 37.02 18.08
C ARG A 793 -42.68 36.26 18.23
N PHE A 794 -41.56 36.97 18.37
CA PHE A 794 -40.23 36.34 18.34
C PHE A 794 -40.02 35.33 19.47
N ALA A 795 -40.51 35.58 20.68
CA ALA A 795 -40.45 34.63 21.79
C ALA A 795 -41.22 33.32 21.51
N ASP A 796 -42.31 33.39 20.75
CA ASP A 796 -43.05 32.21 20.32
C ASP A 796 -42.29 31.47 19.22
N CYS A 797 -41.69 32.21 18.27
CA CYS A 797 -40.83 31.65 17.23
C CYS A 797 -39.65 30.88 17.84
N LEU A 798 -39.00 31.45 18.86
CA LEU A 798 -37.93 30.78 19.59
C LEU A 798 -38.42 29.53 20.31
N ARG A 799 -39.64 29.54 20.86
CA ARG A 799 -40.22 28.35 21.50
C ARG A 799 -40.42 27.21 20.50
N GLU A 800 -40.91 27.51 19.30
CA GLU A 800 -40.99 26.55 18.20
C GLU A 800 -39.59 26.10 17.77
N LEU A 801 -38.65 27.03 17.61
CA LEU A 801 -37.27 26.71 17.23
C LEU A 801 -36.58 25.74 18.21
N PHE A 802 -36.80 25.91 19.52
CA PHE A 802 -36.21 25.05 20.54
C PHE A 802 -36.84 23.65 20.64
N THR A 803 -37.92 23.36 19.89
CA THR A 803 -38.35 21.96 19.68
C THR A 803 -37.45 21.23 18.68
N HIS A 804 -36.54 21.95 18.02
CA HIS A 804 -35.59 21.46 17.02
C HIS A 804 -34.13 21.78 17.44
N PRO A 805 -33.58 21.11 18.46
CA PRO A 805 -32.23 21.37 18.97
C PRO A 805 -31.10 21.00 18.00
N GLU A 806 -31.40 20.25 16.92
CA GLU A 806 -30.45 19.84 15.90
C GLU A 806 -29.87 21.02 15.11
N PHE A 807 -30.64 22.10 14.92
CA PHE A 807 -30.23 23.22 14.08
C PHE A 807 -29.06 24.02 14.66
N ILE A 808 -28.08 24.30 13.81
CA ILE A 808 -27.14 25.40 14.00
C ILE A 808 -27.83 26.69 13.55
N LEU A 809 -27.89 27.69 14.42
CA LEU A 809 -28.58 28.95 14.16
C LEU A 809 -27.57 29.96 13.63
N LEU A 810 -27.74 30.40 12.39
CA LEU A 810 -26.85 31.37 11.74
C LEU A 810 -27.59 32.67 11.47
N GLU A 811 -27.20 33.75 12.15
CA GLU A 811 -27.68 35.10 11.85
C GLU A 811 -26.98 35.64 10.59
N VAL A 812 -27.79 35.89 9.56
CA VAL A 812 -27.36 36.33 8.23
C VAL A 812 -27.80 37.77 8.03
N GLY A 813 -26.92 38.70 8.42
CA GLY A 813 -27.17 40.13 8.34
C GLY A 813 -25.97 40.97 8.78
N PRO A 814 -26.09 42.32 8.73
CA PRO A 814 -24.98 43.25 8.95
C PRO A 814 -24.47 43.36 10.41
N GLY A 815 -25.06 42.63 11.36
CA GLY A 815 -24.72 42.72 12.78
C GLY A 815 -25.13 41.50 13.60
N GLN A 816 -25.24 41.71 14.91
CA GLN A 816 -25.52 40.66 15.91
C GLN A 816 -26.70 41.08 16.81
N VAL A 817 -27.92 41.10 16.25
CA VAL A 817 -29.15 41.56 16.92
C VAL A 817 -29.96 40.37 17.44
N LEU A 818 -30.12 39.31 16.64
CA LEU A 818 -30.97 38.17 16.97
C LEU A 818 -30.25 37.16 17.87
N SER A 819 -28.95 36.95 17.65
CA SER A 819 -28.16 35.96 18.39
C SER A 819 -28.21 36.18 19.92
N PRO A 820 -28.07 37.42 20.46
CA PRO A 820 -28.20 37.65 21.90
C PRO A 820 -29.61 37.36 22.43
N LEU A 821 -30.67 37.63 21.64
CA LEU A 821 -32.05 37.34 22.04
C LEU A 821 -32.31 35.83 22.13
N VAL A 822 -31.77 35.07 21.18
CA VAL A 822 -31.79 33.59 21.21
C VAL A 822 -31.12 33.09 22.49
N MET A 823 -29.89 33.56 22.77
CA MET A 823 -29.11 33.11 23.93
C MET A 823 -29.72 33.51 25.29
N GLN A 824 -30.52 34.58 25.33
CA GLN A 824 -31.23 35.01 26.55
C GLN A 824 -32.49 34.18 26.83
N HIS A 825 -32.95 33.38 25.87
CA HIS A 825 -34.17 32.60 26.04
C HIS A 825 -33.95 31.44 27.04
N PRO A 826 -34.85 31.19 28.01
CA PRO A 826 -34.63 30.18 29.05
C PRO A 826 -34.48 28.73 28.57
N ALA A 827 -34.99 28.43 27.37
CA ALA A 827 -34.87 27.09 26.76
C ALA A 827 -33.58 26.91 25.95
N TRP A 828 -32.80 27.98 25.72
CA TRP A 828 -31.51 27.87 25.05
C TRP A 828 -30.50 27.14 25.94
N SER A 829 -29.65 26.34 25.31
CA SER A 829 -28.49 25.71 25.95
C SER A 829 -27.28 25.85 25.06
N SER A 830 -26.08 25.80 25.65
CA SER A 830 -24.81 25.91 24.93
C SER A 830 -24.55 24.77 23.94
N ARG A 831 -25.39 23.72 23.91
CA ARG A 831 -25.34 22.64 22.91
C ARG A 831 -25.85 23.08 21.53
N GLN A 832 -26.71 24.10 21.49
CA GLN A 832 -27.20 24.67 20.25
C GLN A 832 -26.33 25.87 19.85
N ALA A 833 -25.60 25.72 18.75
CA ALA A 833 -24.71 26.75 18.26
C ALA A 833 -25.50 27.94 17.69
N VAL A 834 -25.12 29.15 18.09
CA VAL A 834 -25.69 30.41 17.60
C VAL A 834 -24.54 31.27 17.08
N LEU A 835 -24.55 31.50 15.77
CA LEU A 835 -23.49 32.13 15.00
C LEU A 835 -24.02 33.42 14.38
N SER A 836 -23.13 34.37 14.13
CA SER A 836 -23.47 35.63 13.46
C SER A 836 -22.46 35.87 12.36
N THR A 837 -22.93 36.17 11.15
CA THR A 837 -22.07 36.40 9.98
C THR A 837 -21.15 37.60 10.19
N LEU A 838 -21.72 38.68 10.73
CA LEU A 838 -21.01 39.92 11.03
C LEU A 838 -21.14 40.27 12.51
N LYS A 839 -20.20 41.08 12.99
CA LYS A 839 -20.22 41.61 14.36
C LYS A 839 -21.02 42.91 14.39
N ALA A 840 -21.50 43.25 15.59
CA ALA A 840 -22.18 44.51 15.78
C ALA A 840 -21.21 45.71 15.57
N PRO A 841 -21.69 46.87 15.09
CA PRO A 841 -20.83 47.97 14.61
C PRO A 841 -19.90 48.59 15.67
N GLN A 842 -20.19 48.37 16.95
CA GLN A 842 -19.35 48.81 18.06
C GLN A 842 -18.04 48.02 18.20
N TYR A 843 -17.92 46.87 17.54
CA TYR A 843 -16.69 46.08 17.54
C TYR A 843 -15.77 46.52 16.41
N THR A 844 -14.46 46.56 16.68
CA THR A 844 -13.43 46.96 15.72
C THR A 844 -12.90 45.79 14.88
N GLN A 845 -13.54 44.61 14.95
CA GLN A 845 -13.08 43.43 14.23
C GLN A 845 -13.40 43.57 12.74
N PRO A 846 -12.45 43.27 11.82
CA PRO A 846 -12.71 43.29 10.39
C PRO A 846 -13.88 42.37 9.98
N GLU A 847 -14.62 42.76 8.95
CA GLU A 847 -15.82 42.04 8.50
C GLU A 847 -15.46 40.66 7.94
N LEU A 848 -14.41 40.57 7.10
CA LEU A 848 -13.96 39.29 6.54
C LEU A 848 -13.46 38.33 7.62
N SER A 849 -12.71 38.83 8.61
CA SER A 849 -12.28 38.02 9.77
C SER A 849 -13.50 37.47 10.54
N SER A 850 -14.55 38.27 10.69
CA SER A 850 -15.79 37.86 11.36
C SER A 850 -16.53 36.78 10.56
N LEU A 851 -16.62 36.93 9.24
CA LEU A 851 -17.20 35.94 8.33
C LEU A 851 -16.45 34.60 8.41
N LEU A 852 -15.12 34.60 8.27
CA LEU A 852 -14.32 33.38 8.35
C LEU A 852 -14.40 32.74 9.74
N THR A 853 -14.48 33.55 10.80
CA THR A 853 -14.72 33.02 12.15
C THR A 853 -16.09 32.35 12.25
N ALA A 854 -17.13 32.90 11.62
CA ALA A 854 -18.46 32.28 11.58
C ALA A 854 -18.45 30.97 10.77
N LEU A 855 -17.78 30.95 9.62
CA LEU A 855 -17.63 29.76 8.75
C LEU A 855 -16.86 28.66 9.48
N GLY A 856 -15.77 29.02 10.15
CA GLY A 856 -15.00 28.10 10.99
C GLY A 856 -15.79 27.56 12.17
N LYS A 857 -16.61 28.39 12.83
CA LYS A 857 -17.52 27.91 13.89
C LYS A 857 -18.59 26.99 13.34
N LEU A 858 -19.14 27.29 12.17
CA LEU A 858 -20.10 26.41 11.51
C LEU A 858 -19.50 25.01 11.32
N TRP A 859 -18.27 24.93 10.79
CA TRP A 859 -17.53 23.68 10.68
C TRP A 859 -17.26 23.03 12.05
N LEU A 860 -16.83 23.79 13.07
CA LEU A 860 -16.58 23.28 14.42
C LEU A 860 -17.82 22.57 14.99
N PHE A 861 -19.01 23.10 14.75
CA PHE A 861 -20.27 22.56 15.24
C PHE A 861 -20.90 21.52 14.30
N GLY A 862 -20.24 21.13 13.22
CA GLY A 862 -20.70 20.04 12.34
C GLY A 862 -21.61 20.49 11.18
N GLY A 863 -21.61 21.78 10.82
CA GLY A 863 -22.28 22.25 9.62
C GLY A 863 -21.55 21.81 8.35
N ALA A 864 -22.30 21.47 7.31
CA ALA A 864 -21.78 21.11 6.00
C ALA A 864 -21.26 22.36 5.26
N ILE A 865 -20.06 22.26 4.69
CA ILE A 865 -19.42 23.32 3.90
C ILE A 865 -18.76 22.66 2.70
N ASP A 866 -18.96 23.25 1.52
CA ASP A 866 -18.26 22.87 0.31
C ASP A 866 -16.98 23.72 0.18
N TRP A 867 -15.85 23.12 0.58
CA TRP A 867 -14.54 23.78 0.51
C TRP A 867 -14.07 24.00 -0.92
N SER A 868 -14.48 23.14 -1.86
CA SER A 868 -14.15 23.30 -3.28
C SER A 868 -14.79 24.57 -3.84
N GLU A 869 -16.07 24.81 -3.53
CA GLU A 869 -16.77 26.04 -3.93
C GLU A 869 -16.23 27.29 -3.22
N PHE A 870 -15.81 27.18 -1.94
CA PHE A 870 -15.20 28.30 -1.21
C PHE A 870 -13.90 28.81 -1.87
N TYR A 871 -13.08 27.88 -2.39
CA TYR A 871 -11.84 28.18 -3.09
C TYR A 871 -11.97 28.23 -4.62
N ALA A 872 -13.15 28.05 -5.21
CA ALA A 872 -13.34 27.97 -6.67
C ALA A 872 -12.89 29.23 -7.45
N ARG A 873 -12.72 30.37 -6.76
CA ARG A 873 -12.22 31.63 -7.32
C ARG A 873 -10.77 31.95 -6.94
N GLU A 874 -10.08 31.04 -6.26
CA GLU A 874 -8.67 31.16 -5.91
C GLU A 874 -7.86 30.07 -6.61
N GLU A 875 -6.79 30.46 -7.29
CA GLU A 875 -5.80 29.50 -7.81
C GLU A 875 -4.84 29.16 -6.68
N ARG A 876 -5.01 27.97 -6.08
CA ARG A 876 -4.26 27.48 -4.91
C ARG A 876 -3.45 26.24 -5.25
N GLN A 877 -2.42 25.98 -4.46
CA GLN A 877 -1.60 24.78 -4.55
C GLN A 877 -1.74 23.90 -3.32
N ARG A 878 -1.60 22.59 -3.52
CA ARG A 878 -1.48 21.61 -2.44
C ARG A 878 -0.06 21.57 -1.95
N LEU A 879 0.12 21.63 -0.63
CA LEU A 879 1.42 21.60 0.02
C LEU A 879 1.64 20.29 0.79
N ASN A 880 2.91 19.92 0.95
CA ASN A 880 3.28 18.88 1.91
C ASN A 880 3.26 19.44 3.33
N LEU A 881 2.13 19.22 4.03
CA LEU A 881 1.92 19.61 5.42
C LEU A 881 2.08 18.40 6.36
N PRO A 882 2.36 18.63 7.66
CA PRO A 882 2.41 17.56 8.64
C PRO A 882 1.17 16.65 8.60
N THR A 883 1.41 15.36 8.74
CA THR A 883 0.39 14.32 8.70
C THR A 883 -0.22 14.06 10.08
N TYR A 884 -1.25 13.21 10.11
CA TYR A 884 -1.99 12.86 11.30
C TYR A 884 -1.06 12.27 12.38
N PRO A 885 -1.11 12.79 13.61
CA PRO A 885 -0.23 12.34 14.67
C PRO A 885 -0.76 11.05 15.33
N LEU A 886 -0.57 9.91 14.67
CA LEU A 886 -1.04 8.58 15.11
C LEU A 886 -0.59 8.23 16.55
N GLU A 887 -1.53 7.74 17.37
CA GLU A 887 -1.37 7.46 18.81
C GLU A 887 -0.98 6.00 19.04
N ARG A 888 0.22 5.65 18.57
CA ARG A 888 0.69 4.28 18.49
C ARG A 888 0.86 3.61 19.87
N LYS A 889 0.45 2.34 19.96
CA LYS A 889 0.62 1.46 21.12
C LYS A 889 1.34 0.18 20.68
N GLY A 890 2.02 -0.49 21.61
CA GLY A 890 2.71 -1.75 21.34
C GLY A 890 1.73 -2.93 21.20
N TYR A 891 1.86 -3.68 20.12
CA TYR A 891 1.12 -4.91 19.81
C TYR A 891 2.10 -5.97 19.34
N TRP A 892 2.37 -6.97 20.16
CA TRP A 892 3.39 -7.96 19.85
C TRP A 892 3.09 -9.30 20.51
N ILE A 893 3.40 -10.39 19.82
CA ILE A 893 3.39 -11.75 20.35
C ILE A 893 4.85 -12.21 20.47
N GLU A 894 5.27 -12.52 21.70
CA GLU A 894 6.58 -13.08 21.94
C GLU A 894 6.70 -14.51 21.37
N PRO A 895 7.88 -14.91 20.85
CA PRO A 895 8.11 -16.28 20.41
C PRO A 895 7.83 -17.30 21.52
N GLY A 896 7.24 -18.45 21.17
CA GLY A 896 6.91 -19.50 22.13
C GLY A 896 8.16 -20.18 22.71
N ALA A 897 8.07 -20.71 23.94
CA ALA A 897 9.21 -21.29 24.67
C ALA A 897 9.92 -22.48 23.95
N ALA A 898 9.25 -23.16 23.02
CA ALA A 898 9.84 -24.20 22.19
C ALA A 898 10.72 -23.67 21.03
N ALA A 899 10.65 -22.37 20.73
CA ALA A 899 11.49 -21.69 19.74
C ALA A 899 12.71 -20.97 20.35
N ALA A 900 12.84 -20.95 21.69
CA ALA A 900 14.00 -20.39 22.39
C ALA A 900 15.28 -21.25 22.22
N GLU A 901 15.13 -22.49 21.78
CA GLU A 901 16.19 -23.18 21.06
C GLU A 901 16.07 -22.75 19.60
N VAL A 902 16.92 -21.80 19.17
CA VAL A 902 17.12 -21.50 17.75
C VAL A 902 17.29 -22.85 17.06
N THR A 903 16.28 -23.25 16.31
CA THR A 903 16.38 -24.40 15.42
C THR A 903 17.43 -23.98 14.41
N PRO A 904 18.56 -24.69 14.27
CA PRO A 904 19.41 -24.48 13.10
C PRO A 904 18.49 -24.66 11.90
N GLU A 905 18.58 -23.76 10.92
CA GLU A 905 17.79 -23.85 9.70
C GLU A 905 17.74 -25.31 9.20
N PRO A 906 16.62 -25.76 8.60
CA PRO A 906 16.59 -27.06 7.93
C PRO A 906 17.75 -27.07 6.95
N GLY A 907 18.78 -27.88 7.28
CA GLY A 907 20.10 -27.75 6.70
C GLY A 907 20.01 -27.52 5.21
N PHE A 908 20.35 -26.29 4.79
CA PHE A 908 20.72 -26.06 3.42
C PHE A 908 21.73 -27.17 3.11
N ILE A 909 21.48 -27.95 2.05
CA ILE A 909 22.46 -28.90 1.54
C ILE A 909 23.58 -28.04 0.94
N GLY A 910 24.36 -27.43 1.83
CA GLY A 910 25.55 -26.69 1.50
C GLY A 910 26.53 -27.67 0.92
N LYS A 911 27.23 -27.23 -0.11
CA LYS A 911 28.34 -28.00 -0.66
C LYS A 911 29.32 -28.23 0.48
N ILE A 912 29.40 -29.47 0.96
CA ILE A 912 30.37 -29.89 1.97
C ILE A 912 31.74 -29.36 1.50
N ARG A 913 32.47 -28.60 2.33
CA ARG A 913 33.64 -27.84 1.82
C ARG A 913 34.82 -28.76 1.55
N ASP A 914 35.01 -29.77 2.38
CA ASP A 914 36.05 -30.77 2.21
C ASP A 914 35.52 -31.94 1.38
N ILE A 915 36.20 -32.22 0.26
CA ILE A 915 35.87 -33.37 -0.58
C ILE A 915 35.93 -34.69 0.21
N ALA A 916 36.81 -34.77 1.22
CA ALA A 916 36.95 -35.94 2.08
C ALA A 916 35.62 -36.34 2.74
N ASP A 917 34.74 -35.39 3.01
CA ASP A 917 33.44 -35.57 3.67
C ASP A 917 32.28 -35.77 2.67
N TRP A 918 32.55 -35.84 1.36
CA TRP A 918 31.49 -36.00 0.33
C TRP A 918 31.05 -37.45 0.15
N PHE A 919 31.80 -38.39 0.72
CA PHE A 919 31.67 -39.79 0.36
C PHE A 919 30.68 -40.50 1.27
N TYR A 920 29.92 -41.40 0.68
CA TYR A 920 29.00 -42.27 1.39
C TYR A 920 29.31 -43.71 1.03
N LEU A 921 29.27 -44.60 2.02
CA LEU A 921 29.34 -46.04 1.79
C LEU A 921 27.97 -46.67 2.02
N PRO A 922 27.56 -47.64 1.19
CA PRO A 922 26.35 -48.41 1.46
C PRO A 922 26.55 -49.20 2.76
N SER A 923 25.63 -49.03 3.71
CA SER A 923 25.63 -49.71 5.00
C SER A 923 24.33 -50.48 5.20
N TRP A 924 24.42 -51.58 5.94
CA TRP A 924 23.26 -52.38 6.33
C TRP A 924 22.90 -52.12 7.78
N HIS A 925 21.68 -51.64 7.99
CA HIS A 925 21.14 -51.37 9.31
C HIS A 925 20.08 -52.41 9.65
N ARG A 926 20.13 -52.91 10.88
CA ARG A 926 19.18 -53.90 11.37
C ARG A 926 17.83 -53.21 11.61
N SER A 927 16.79 -53.71 10.95
CA SER A 927 15.42 -53.28 11.18
C SER A 927 14.79 -54.04 12.35
N HIS A 928 13.99 -53.34 13.15
CA HIS A 928 13.03 -54.00 14.03
C HIS A 928 11.90 -54.55 13.16
N VAL A 929 11.95 -55.85 12.85
CA VAL A 929 10.84 -56.54 12.21
C VAL A 929 9.60 -56.31 13.07
N ALA A 930 8.60 -55.61 12.52
CA ALA A 930 7.32 -55.42 13.20
C ALA A 930 6.80 -56.79 13.63
N GLY A 931 6.51 -56.94 14.93
CA GLY A 931 6.04 -58.20 15.48
C GLY A 931 4.79 -58.67 14.73
N VAL A 932 4.75 -59.97 14.40
CA VAL A 932 3.57 -60.67 13.91
C VAL A 932 2.50 -60.56 15.00
N GLY A 933 1.68 -59.50 14.95
CA GLY A 933 0.73 -59.22 16.03
C GLY A 933 -0.10 -57.94 15.93
N SER A 934 0.19 -56.99 15.03
CA SER A 934 -0.62 -55.77 14.90
C SER A 934 -0.92 -55.40 13.45
N ALA A 935 -1.65 -56.24 12.75
CA ALA A 935 -2.41 -55.85 11.56
C ALA A 935 -3.90 -55.85 11.92
N GLY A 936 -4.28 -54.92 12.79
CA GLY A 936 -5.67 -54.61 13.12
C GLY A 936 -6.05 -53.31 12.42
N GLY A 937 -6.50 -53.41 11.18
CA GLY A 937 -6.90 -52.28 10.36
C GLY A 937 -7.40 -52.78 9.02
N GLY A 938 -8.55 -53.45 9.03
CA GLY A 938 -9.23 -53.85 7.80
C GLY A 938 -9.67 -52.61 7.03
N THR A 939 -9.13 -52.43 5.82
CA THR A 939 -9.83 -51.69 4.78
C THR A 939 -10.82 -52.66 4.14
N ASP A 940 -12.10 -52.37 4.27
CA ASP A 940 -13.18 -53.06 3.54
C ASP A 940 -12.98 -52.81 2.03
N GLY A 941 -12.23 -53.72 1.39
CA GLY A 941 -11.83 -53.68 -0.01
C GLY A 941 -10.50 -54.42 -0.16
N GLY A 942 -10.53 -55.71 -0.52
CA GLY A 942 -9.32 -56.52 -0.64
C GLY A 942 -8.32 -55.93 -1.66
N THR A 943 -7.04 -55.86 -1.31
CA THR A 943 -5.98 -55.44 -2.23
C THR A 943 -5.82 -56.41 -3.39
N GLY A 944 -5.53 -55.91 -4.58
CA GLY A 944 -5.37 -56.71 -5.79
C GLY A 944 -3.90 -57.03 -6.05
N TRP A 945 -3.56 -58.31 -6.18
CA TRP A 945 -2.19 -58.79 -6.31
C TRP A 945 -1.93 -59.45 -7.66
N LEU A 946 -0.80 -59.10 -8.27
CA LEU A 946 -0.21 -59.84 -9.39
C LEU A 946 1.06 -60.56 -8.90
N VAL A 947 1.04 -61.89 -8.84
CA VAL A 947 2.16 -62.70 -8.36
C VAL A 947 2.82 -63.42 -9.53
N CYS A 948 4.04 -63.02 -9.89
CA CYS A 948 4.87 -63.73 -10.86
C CYS A 948 5.51 -64.93 -10.14
N ALA A 949 4.83 -66.08 -10.15
CA ALA A 949 5.17 -67.24 -9.35
C ALA A 949 6.35 -68.02 -9.94
N ASP A 950 7.35 -68.30 -9.09
CA ASP A 950 8.49 -69.15 -9.39
C ASP A 950 8.10 -70.64 -9.51
N ARG A 951 9.02 -71.41 -10.07
CA ARG A 951 8.86 -72.84 -10.32
C ARG A 951 9.00 -73.69 -9.05
N ASP A 952 9.75 -73.20 -8.06
CA ASP A 952 10.07 -73.89 -6.80
C ASP A 952 8.94 -73.77 -5.76
N GLY A 953 7.88 -73.05 -6.13
CA GLY A 953 6.58 -73.03 -5.49
C GLY A 953 6.43 -72.01 -4.38
N PHE A 954 7.43 -71.15 -4.12
CA PHE A 954 7.34 -70.15 -3.07
C PHE A 954 6.29 -69.09 -3.39
N GLY A 955 6.33 -68.52 -4.59
CA GLY A 955 5.38 -67.55 -5.14
C GLY A 955 3.98 -68.14 -5.26
N SER A 956 3.85 -69.43 -5.59
CA SER A 956 2.56 -70.13 -5.57
C SER A 956 1.99 -70.24 -4.14
N ARG A 957 2.82 -70.57 -3.14
CA ARG A 957 2.41 -70.60 -1.72
C ARG A 957 2.08 -69.20 -1.19
N LEU A 958 2.84 -68.18 -1.59
CA LEU A 958 2.57 -66.78 -1.27
C LEU A 958 1.21 -66.35 -1.83
N ALA A 959 0.92 -66.70 -3.09
CA ALA A 959 -0.37 -66.44 -3.72
C ALA A 959 -1.53 -67.15 -2.98
N GLU A 960 -1.36 -68.41 -2.58
CA GLU A 960 -2.36 -69.13 -1.78
C GLU A 960 -2.62 -68.46 -0.42
N GLN A 961 -1.58 -68.00 0.28
CA GLN A 961 -1.74 -67.33 1.57
C GLN A 961 -2.37 -65.94 1.44
N LEU A 962 -2.04 -65.19 0.38
CA LEU A 962 -2.70 -63.92 0.07
C LEU A 962 -4.20 -64.12 -0.24
N ARG A 963 -4.55 -65.17 -1.01
CA ARG A 963 -5.95 -65.57 -1.25
C ARG A 963 -6.65 -65.98 0.05
N GLY A 964 -5.99 -66.74 0.92
CA GLY A 964 -6.51 -67.16 2.22
C GLY A 964 -6.81 -65.99 3.18
N LYS A 965 -6.17 -64.84 2.97
CA LYS A 965 -6.44 -63.58 3.69
C LYS A 965 -7.51 -62.68 3.02
N GLY A 966 -8.16 -63.15 1.96
CA GLY A 966 -9.25 -62.44 1.28
C GLY A 966 -8.83 -61.47 0.18
N ASN A 967 -7.59 -61.53 -0.31
CA ASN A 967 -7.11 -60.70 -1.42
C ASN A 967 -7.48 -61.31 -2.79
N ASP A 968 -7.66 -60.45 -3.80
CA ASP A 968 -7.77 -60.89 -5.19
C ASP A 968 -6.36 -61.11 -5.75
N VAL A 969 -6.07 -62.31 -6.27
CA VAL A 969 -4.69 -62.69 -6.63
C VAL A 969 -4.66 -63.34 -8.01
N VAL A 970 -4.00 -62.65 -8.95
CA VAL A 970 -3.63 -63.15 -10.27
C VAL A 970 -2.23 -63.77 -10.20
N THR A 971 -2.08 -65.00 -10.67
CA THR A 971 -0.82 -65.72 -10.74
C THR A 971 -0.31 -65.80 -12.17
N VAL A 972 0.98 -65.49 -12.36
CA VAL A 972 1.64 -65.48 -13.67
C VAL A 972 2.79 -66.47 -13.65
N HIS A 973 2.78 -67.40 -14.58
CA HIS A 973 3.83 -68.41 -14.79
C HIS A 973 4.59 -68.14 -16.08
N ARG A 974 5.80 -68.69 -16.16
CA ARG A 974 6.66 -68.57 -17.35
C ARG A 974 6.31 -69.63 -18.38
N GLY A 975 6.32 -69.24 -19.65
CA GLY A 975 6.15 -70.12 -20.82
C GLY A 975 6.81 -69.52 -22.06
N SER A 976 6.69 -70.20 -23.18
CA SER A 976 7.21 -69.73 -24.47
C SER A 976 6.20 -68.92 -25.30
N GLU A 977 4.93 -68.91 -24.87
CA GLU A 977 3.82 -68.24 -25.54
C GLU A 977 2.80 -67.78 -24.48
N PHE A 978 2.05 -66.73 -24.80
CA PHE A 978 0.94 -66.26 -23.99
C PHE A 978 -0.20 -67.29 -23.93
N ALA A 979 -0.65 -67.65 -22.73
CA ALA A 979 -1.87 -68.44 -22.53
C ALA A 979 -2.59 -68.07 -21.24
N GLN A 980 -3.91 -67.86 -21.32
CA GLN A 980 -4.78 -67.75 -20.15
C GLN A 980 -5.30 -69.15 -19.77
N LEU A 981 -4.92 -69.66 -18.60
CA LEU A 981 -5.33 -70.99 -18.12
C LEU A 981 -6.69 -70.95 -17.43
N ASP A 982 -6.94 -69.90 -16.64
CA ASP A 982 -8.22 -69.60 -16.01
C ASP A 982 -8.36 -68.08 -15.77
N ARG A 983 -9.38 -67.64 -15.01
CA ARG A 983 -9.62 -66.20 -14.75
C ARG A 983 -8.48 -65.51 -14.00
N GLN A 984 -7.75 -66.23 -13.17
CA GLN A 984 -6.69 -65.72 -12.29
C GLN A 984 -5.31 -66.29 -12.61
N THR A 985 -5.16 -67.20 -13.57
CA THR A 985 -3.88 -67.85 -13.89
C THR A 985 -3.49 -67.64 -15.36
N TYR A 986 -2.28 -67.10 -15.58
CA TYR A 986 -1.74 -66.77 -16.89
C TYR A 986 -0.33 -67.34 -17.07
N VAL A 987 0.04 -67.60 -18.32
CA VAL A 987 1.38 -68.00 -18.76
C VAL A 987 1.87 -66.98 -19.78
N ILE A 988 3.09 -66.48 -19.62
CA ILE A 988 3.70 -65.47 -20.50
C ILE A 988 5.16 -65.80 -20.84
N ASP A 989 5.66 -65.32 -21.98
CA ASP A 989 7.10 -65.15 -22.22
C ASP A 989 7.61 -63.95 -21.43
N GLU A 990 8.48 -64.19 -20.45
CA GLU A 990 9.03 -63.16 -19.58
C GLU A 990 9.78 -62.03 -20.32
N LYS A 991 10.24 -62.25 -21.55
CA LYS A 991 10.98 -61.23 -22.32
C LYS A 991 10.10 -60.41 -23.23
N ASN A 992 8.84 -60.82 -23.45
CA ASN A 992 7.96 -60.19 -24.40
C ASN A 992 7.06 -59.14 -23.71
N PRO A 993 7.23 -57.83 -23.99
CA PRO A 993 6.36 -56.81 -23.41
C PRO A 993 4.90 -56.90 -23.88
N GLU A 994 4.62 -57.50 -25.05
CA GLU A 994 3.25 -57.67 -25.53
C GLU A 994 2.47 -58.70 -24.68
N ASP A 995 3.11 -59.78 -24.23
CA ASP A 995 2.46 -60.79 -23.37
C ASP A 995 2.04 -60.19 -22.02
N TYR A 996 2.82 -59.26 -21.46
CA TYR A 996 2.43 -58.49 -20.26
C TYR A 996 1.22 -57.58 -20.53
N ARG A 997 1.10 -56.99 -21.72
CA ARG A 997 -0.07 -56.17 -22.09
C ARG A 997 -1.31 -57.03 -22.24
N ASP A 998 -1.19 -58.17 -22.91
CA ASP A 998 -2.29 -59.12 -23.06
C ASP A 998 -2.74 -59.69 -21.70
N LEU A 999 -1.80 -59.92 -20.78
CA LEU A 999 -2.09 -60.24 -19.38
C LEU A 999 -2.90 -59.13 -18.71
N PHE A 1000 -2.44 -57.88 -18.74
CA PHE A 1000 -3.13 -56.76 -18.09
C PHE A 1000 -4.53 -56.54 -18.66
N LYS A 1001 -4.67 -56.68 -19.98
CA LYS A 1001 -5.96 -56.67 -20.66
C LYS A 1001 -6.86 -57.80 -20.20
N GLY A 1002 -6.37 -59.04 -20.15
CA GLY A 1002 -7.12 -60.20 -19.68
C GLY A 1002 -7.61 -60.07 -18.24
N VAL A 1003 -6.79 -59.48 -17.35
CA VAL A 1003 -7.15 -59.18 -15.97
C VAL A 1003 -8.29 -58.15 -15.91
N ARG A 1004 -8.20 -57.05 -16.67
CA ARG A 1004 -9.27 -56.03 -16.75
C ARG A 1004 -10.57 -56.59 -17.32
N ASP A 1005 -10.48 -57.35 -18.42
CA ASP A 1005 -11.65 -57.94 -19.10
C ASP A 1005 -12.38 -58.96 -18.19
N SER A 1006 -11.64 -59.57 -17.26
CA SER A 1006 -12.20 -60.48 -16.23
C SER A 1006 -12.77 -59.75 -15.00
N GLY A 1007 -12.68 -58.41 -14.96
CA GLY A 1007 -13.13 -57.56 -13.85
C GLY A 1007 -12.15 -57.49 -12.66
N GLY A 1008 -10.93 -58.01 -12.80
CA GLY A 1008 -9.90 -57.95 -11.78
C GLY A 1008 -9.11 -56.64 -11.81
N THR A 1009 -8.50 -56.29 -10.67
CA THR A 1009 -7.58 -55.15 -10.56
C THR A 1009 -6.38 -55.53 -9.70
N PHE A 1010 -5.26 -54.84 -9.86
CA PHE A 1010 -4.11 -55.00 -8.97
C PHE A 1010 -3.40 -53.66 -8.75
N ASP A 1011 -2.93 -53.48 -7.52
CA ASP A 1011 -2.12 -52.35 -7.06
C ASP A 1011 -0.79 -52.83 -6.45
N GLN A 1012 -0.63 -54.14 -6.27
CA GLN A 1012 0.58 -54.79 -5.77
C GLN A 1012 1.08 -55.84 -6.75
N ILE A 1013 2.38 -55.80 -7.08
CA ILE A 1013 3.07 -56.83 -7.86
C ILE A 1013 4.10 -57.50 -6.96
N ALA A 1014 4.06 -58.82 -6.86
CA ALA A 1014 5.10 -59.64 -6.22
C ALA A 1014 5.83 -60.45 -7.29
N HIS A 1015 7.06 -60.05 -7.61
CA HIS A 1015 7.89 -60.69 -8.61
C HIS A 1015 8.87 -61.65 -7.94
N THR A 1016 8.65 -62.97 -8.11
CA THR A 1016 9.37 -64.01 -7.33
C THR A 1016 10.31 -64.86 -8.17
N TRP A 1017 10.48 -64.59 -9.47
CA TRP A 1017 11.28 -65.45 -10.36
C TRP A 1017 12.79 -65.47 -10.07
N LEU A 1018 13.28 -64.63 -9.16
CA LEU A 1018 14.66 -64.65 -8.65
C LEU A 1018 14.83 -65.38 -7.29
N LEU A 1019 13.75 -65.94 -6.72
CA LEU A 1019 13.79 -66.86 -5.58
C LEU A 1019 14.11 -68.28 -6.07
N ALA A 1020 15.36 -68.52 -6.48
CA ALA A 1020 15.84 -69.82 -6.95
C ALA A 1020 17.24 -70.09 -6.42
N ALA A 1021 17.57 -71.37 -6.16
CA ALA A 1021 18.91 -71.79 -5.76
C ALA A 1021 19.95 -71.46 -6.85
N ALA A 1022 21.18 -71.14 -6.44
CA ALA A 1022 22.26 -70.65 -7.31
C ALA A 1022 22.85 -71.68 -8.31
N GLU A 1023 22.18 -72.82 -8.53
CA GLU A 1023 22.70 -73.94 -9.37
C GLU A 1023 22.19 -73.92 -10.85
N GLU A 1024 21.58 -72.82 -11.31
CA GLU A 1024 21.10 -72.66 -12.70
C GLU A 1024 22.10 -71.88 -13.58
N GLU A 1025 22.05 -72.04 -14.91
CA GLU A 1025 22.93 -71.32 -15.86
C GLU A 1025 22.77 -69.79 -15.75
N ASP A 1026 23.90 -69.06 -15.75
CA ASP A 1026 24.00 -67.59 -15.56
C ASP A 1026 23.00 -66.78 -16.42
N SER A 1027 22.79 -67.18 -17.68
CA SER A 1027 21.89 -66.47 -18.61
C SER A 1027 20.43 -66.50 -18.16
N THR A 1028 20.04 -67.51 -17.38
CA THR A 1028 18.65 -67.68 -16.95
C THR A 1028 18.25 -66.70 -15.84
N HIS A 1029 19.19 -66.22 -15.02
CA HIS A 1029 18.93 -65.22 -13.98
C HIS A 1029 18.74 -63.82 -14.56
N ILE A 1030 19.50 -63.47 -15.61
CA ILE A 1030 19.35 -62.18 -16.32
C ILE A 1030 17.99 -62.11 -17.02
N ASP A 1031 17.56 -63.19 -17.68
CA ASP A 1031 16.24 -63.27 -18.32
C ASP A 1031 15.10 -63.11 -17.30
N ARG A 1032 15.16 -63.84 -16.18
CA ARG A 1032 14.15 -63.80 -15.10
C ARG A 1032 14.13 -62.49 -14.33
N GLY A 1033 15.25 -61.77 -14.27
CA GLY A 1033 15.38 -60.53 -13.51
C GLY A 1033 15.32 -59.30 -14.40
N PHE A 1034 16.42 -59.02 -15.10
CA PHE A 1034 16.59 -57.77 -15.85
C PHE A 1034 15.60 -57.64 -17.01
N TYR A 1035 15.53 -58.64 -17.90
CA TYR A 1035 14.67 -58.54 -19.09
C TYR A 1035 13.19 -58.65 -18.73
N SER A 1036 12.86 -59.50 -17.75
CA SER A 1036 11.51 -59.58 -17.20
C SER A 1036 11.00 -58.25 -16.64
N LEU A 1037 11.79 -57.59 -15.79
CA LEU A 1037 11.41 -56.29 -15.24
C LEU A 1037 11.38 -55.18 -16.30
N LEU A 1038 12.27 -55.24 -17.30
CA LEU A 1038 12.26 -54.30 -18.43
C LEU A 1038 10.98 -54.43 -19.25
N ALA A 1039 10.60 -55.65 -19.63
CA ALA A 1039 9.37 -55.93 -20.39
C ALA A 1039 8.13 -55.52 -19.58
N LEU A 1040 8.11 -55.83 -18.27
CA LEU A 1040 7.06 -55.41 -17.34
C LEU A 1040 6.94 -53.87 -17.29
N GLY A 1041 8.05 -53.16 -17.13
CA GLY A 1041 8.07 -51.69 -17.10
C GLY A 1041 7.56 -51.07 -18.41
N GLN A 1042 7.95 -51.63 -19.57
CA GLN A 1042 7.48 -51.21 -20.88
C GLN A 1042 5.97 -51.42 -21.08
N ALA A 1043 5.40 -52.43 -20.47
CA ALA A 1043 3.96 -52.69 -20.49
C ALA A 1043 3.18 -51.75 -19.55
N LEU A 1044 3.68 -51.52 -18.33
CA LEU A 1044 3.03 -50.67 -17.32
C LEU A 1044 2.96 -49.19 -17.76
N GLY A 1045 4.03 -48.67 -18.37
CA GLY A 1045 4.18 -47.25 -18.71
C GLY A 1045 3.17 -46.64 -19.70
N ARG A 1046 2.33 -47.47 -20.34
CA ARG A 1046 1.34 -47.02 -21.33
C ARG A 1046 -0.11 -47.22 -20.91
N GLU A 1047 -0.40 -48.01 -19.87
CA GLU A 1047 -1.75 -48.56 -19.66
C GLU A 1047 -2.36 -48.36 -18.26
N PHE A 1048 -1.63 -47.88 -17.25
CA PHE A 1048 -2.15 -47.77 -15.88
C PHE A 1048 -2.25 -46.34 -15.34
N SER A 1049 -3.40 -46.01 -14.76
CA SER A 1049 -3.71 -44.72 -14.11
C SER A 1049 -3.76 -44.80 -12.58
N THR A 1050 -3.46 -45.96 -11.99
CA THR A 1050 -3.48 -46.22 -10.55
C THR A 1050 -2.07 -46.43 -10.00
N SER A 1051 -1.86 -46.13 -8.73
CA SER A 1051 -0.55 -46.33 -8.06
C SER A 1051 -0.26 -47.83 -7.93
N ILE A 1052 0.91 -48.28 -8.39
CA ILE A 1052 1.35 -49.69 -8.31
C ILE A 1052 2.59 -49.80 -7.45
N THR A 1053 2.67 -50.83 -6.60
CA THR A 1053 3.89 -51.18 -5.86
C THR A 1053 4.48 -52.48 -6.38
N LEU A 1054 5.68 -52.40 -6.97
CA LEU A 1054 6.46 -53.51 -7.50
C LEU A 1054 7.45 -54.04 -6.45
N ASN A 1055 7.19 -55.24 -5.94
CA ASN A 1055 8.04 -55.92 -4.98
C ASN A 1055 8.83 -57.02 -5.69
N LEU A 1056 10.15 -56.83 -5.82
CA LEU A 1056 11.07 -57.86 -6.32
C LEU A 1056 11.56 -58.69 -5.13
N LEU A 1057 11.28 -59.99 -5.15
CA LEU A 1057 11.81 -60.95 -4.20
C LEU A 1057 12.93 -61.76 -4.86
N SER A 1058 14.11 -61.75 -4.24
CA SER A 1058 15.30 -62.45 -4.70
C SER A 1058 15.95 -63.26 -3.59
N SER A 1059 16.80 -64.21 -3.94
CA SER A 1059 17.72 -64.84 -2.98
C SER A 1059 19.17 -64.57 -3.32
N ASP A 1060 19.99 -64.43 -2.28
CA ASP A 1060 21.46 -64.36 -2.38
C ASP A 1060 21.98 -63.22 -3.28
N MET A 1061 21.22 -62.13 -3.43
CA MET A 1061 21.61 -60.99 -4.28
C MET A 1061 22.51 -59.98 -3.54
N HIS A 1062 22.41 -59.93 -2.21
CA HIS A 1062 23.14 -58.96 -1.39
C HIS A 1062 24.04 -59.63 -0.34
N GLU A 1063 25.27 -59.14 -0.22
CA GLU A 1063 26.13 -59.40 0.94
C GLU A 1063 25.68 -58.45 2.07
N VAL A 1064 25.25 -59.00 3.21
CA VAL A 1064 24.67 -58.23 4.33
C VAL A 1064 25.46 -58.47 5.61
N THR A 1065 25.67 -59.72 5.99
CA THR A 1065 26.46 -60.08 7.18
C THR A 1065 27.88 -60.51 6.87
N GLY A 1066 28.22 -60.66 5.58
CA GLY A 1066 29.55 -61.11 5.12
C GLY A 1066 29.74 -62.63 5.16
N GLU A 1067 28.67 -63.37 5.46
CA GLU A 1067 28.65 -64.85 5.48
C GLU A 1067 27.92 -65.43 4.27
N GLU A 1068 27.26 -64.59 3.47
CA GLU A 1068 26.45 -65.01 2.33
C GLU A 1068 27.28 -65.31 1.10
N GLN A 1069 26.94 -66.39 0.40
CA GLN A 1069 27.46 -66.66 -0.94
C GLN A 1069 26.57 -65.96 -1.97
N VAL A 1070 26.99 -64.78 -2.43
CA VAL A 1070 26.19 -63.96 -3.35
C VAL A 1070 26.20 -64.50 -4.79
N CYS A 1071 25.08 -64.28 -5.50
CA CYS A 1071 24.89 -64.52 -6.94
C CYS A 1071 24.85 -63.17 -7.68
N PRO A 1072 25.97 -62.71 -8.28
CA PRO A 1072 26.06 -61.39 -8.91
C PRO A 1072 25.09 -61.18 -10.08
N GLU A 1073 24.73 -62.23 -10.79
CA GLU A 1073 23.87 -62.19 -11.98
C GLU A 1073 22.48 -61.64 -11.63
N LYS A 1074 21.95 -61.99 -10.44
CA LYS A 1074 20.65 -61.50 -9.94
C LYS A 1074 20.66 -59.99 -9.69
N ALA A 1075 21.82 -59.41 -9.34
CA ALA A 1075 21.94 -57.97 -9.07
C ALA A 1075 21.65 -57.09 -10.29
N ALA A 1076 21.68 -57.64 -11.51
CA ALA A 1076 21.29 -56.92 -12.72
C ALA A 1076 19.85 -56.38 -12.63
N ALA A 1077 18.94 -57.07 -11.92
CA ALA A 1077 17.56 -56.67 -11.73
C ALA A 1077 17.39 -55.33 -10.97
N LEU A 1078 18.38 -54.93 -10.17
CA LEU A 1078 18.36 -53.65 -9.44
C LEU A 1078 18.38 -52.43 -10.36
N GLY A 1079 18.92 -52.55 -11.57
CA GLY A 1079 18.94 -51.48 -12.56
C GLY A 1079 17.52 -51.07 -12.97
N PRO A 1080 16.77 -51.95 -13.65
CA PRO A 1080 15.38 -51.71 -14.00
C PRO A 1080 14.53 -51.32 -12.79
N LEU A 1081 14.70 -51.99 -11.65
CA LEU A 1081 13.95 -51.68 -10.43
C LEU A 1081 14.16 -50.23 -9.95
N LYS A 1082 15.35 -49.66 -10.12
CA LYS A 1082 15.62 -48.25 -9.78
C LYS A 1082 15.12 -47.26 -10.82
N VAL A 1083 15.08 -47.65 -12.09
CA VAL A 1083 14.76 -46.76 -13.23
C VAL A 1083 13.25 -46.66 -13.46
N ILE A 1084 12.52 -47.77 -13.38
CA ILE A 1084 11.05 -47.81 -13.57
C ILE A 1084 10.30 -46.72 -12.76
N PRO A 1085 10.52 -46.54 -11.44
CA PRO A 1085 9.84 -45.49 -10.67
C PRO A 1085 10.28 -44.05 -11.02
N GLN A 1086 11.44 -43.87 -11.66
CA GLN A 1086 11.90 -42.55 -12.13
C GLN A 1086 11.25 -42.17 -13.46
N GLU A 1087 11.02 -43.16 -14.33
CA GLU A 1087 10.34 -42.97 -15.62
C GLU A 1087 8.81 -42.93 -15.46
N PHE A 1088 8.25 -43.63 -14.46
CA PHE A 1088 6.81 -43.75 -14.23
C PHE A 1088 6.43 -43.36 -12.79
N PRO A 1089 6.03 -42.09 -12.54
CA PRO A 1089 5.78 -41.57 -11.18
C PRO A 1089 4.69 -42.30 -10.38
N GLY A 1090 3.80 -43.04 -11.05
CA GLY A 1090 2.76 -43.86 -10.41
C GLY A 1090 3.22 -45.24 -9.94
N ILE A 1091 4.50 -45.60 -10.13
CA ILE A 1091 5.05 -46.91 -9.75
C ILE A 1091 6.06 -46.72 -8.63
N ASN A 1092 5.85 -47.42 -7.51
CA ASN A 1092 6.83 -47.60 -6.45
C ASN A 1092 7.50 -48.96 -6.59
N SER A 1093 8.75 -49.08 -6.16
CA SER A 1093 9.50 -50.34 -6.27
C SER A 1093 10.31 -50.65 -5.02
N ARG A 1094 10.35 -51.92 -4.62
CA ARG A 1094 11.10 -52.41 -3.46
C ARG A 1094 11.82 -53.72 -3.81
N SER A 1095 13.08 -53.82 -3.40
CA SER A 1095 13.90 -55.04 -3.49
C SER A 1095 13.92 -55.72 -2.12
N ILE A 1096 13.53 -56.99 -2.05
CA ILE A 1096 13.55 -57.80 -0.83
C ILE A 1096 14.39 -59.05 -1.10
N ASP A 1097 15.57 -59.11 -0.51
CA ASP A 1097 16.51 -60.22 -0.70
C ASP A 1097 16.52 -61.17 0.50
N VAL A 1098 16.46 -62.47 0.26
CA VAL A 1098 16.36 -63.47 1.34
C VAL A 1098 17.44 -64.54 1.24
N GLN A 1099 17.68 -65.24 2.34
CA GLN A 1099 18.39 -66.50 2.32
C GLN A 1099 17.36 -67.63 2.36
N LEU A 1100 17.30 -68.46 1.31
CA LEU A 1100 16.33 -69.54 1.24
C LEU A 1100 16.69 -70.65 2.24
N PRO A 1101 15.80 -71.01 3.17
CA PRO A 1101 16.01 -72.13 4.08
C PRO A 1101 15.63 -73.46 3.41
N ASP A 1102 16.02 -74.58 4.03
CA ASP A 1102 15.65 -75.91 3.55
C ASP A 1102 14.11 -76.06 3.40
N PRO A 1103 13.61 -76.59 2.28
CA PRO A 1103 12.18 -76.78 2.06
C PRO A 1103 11.52 -77.63 3.16
N GLY A 1104 10.35 -77.20 3.63
CA GLY A 1104 9.59 -77.84 4.71
C GLY A 1104 10.06 -77.52 6.12
N SER A 1105 11.14 -76.75 6.28
CA SER A 1105 11.67 -76.36 7.59
C SER A 1105 10.78 -75.33 8.32
N TRP A 1106 10.93 -75.22 9.65
CA TRP A 1106 10.27 -74.17 10.42
C TRP A 1106 10.75 -72.76 10.02
N GLN A 1107 11.98 -72.66 9.50
CA GLN A 1107 12.58 -71.42 9.00
C GLN A 1107 11.90 -70.95 7.71
N GLU A 1108 11.51 -71.87 6.82
CA GLU A 1108 10.75 -71.54 5.61
C GLU A 1108 9.37 -70.96 5.93
N ARG A 1109 8.64 -71.57 6.89
CA ARG A 1109 7.34 -71.06 7.34
C ARG A 1109 7.47 -69.65 7.91
N ARG A 1110 8.49 -69.43 8.74
CA ARG A 1110 8.77 -68.13 9.34
C ARG A 1110 9.16 -67.07 8.30
N LEU A 1111 10.02 -67.42 7.34
CA LEU A 1111 10.40 -66.50 6.26
C LEU A 1111 9.16 -66.08 5.45
N THR A 1112 8.26 -67.04 5.19
CA THR A 1112 6.99 -66.76 4.51
C THR A 1112 6.12 -65.78 5.30
N GLU A 1113 5.99 -65.96 6.62
CA GLU A 1113 5.27 -65.02 7.50
C GLU A 1113 5.90 -63.62 7.53
N GLN A 1114 7.24 -63.53 7.56
CA GLN A 1114 7.97 -62.26 7.54
C GLN A 1114 7.78 -61.51 6.22
N LEU A 1115 7.88 -62.23 5.09
CA LEU A 1115 7.65 -61.65 3.77
C LEU A 1115 6.21 -61.20 3.59
N LEU A 1116 5.23 -61.99 4.06
CA LEU A 1116 3.83 -61.56 4.06
C LEU A 1116 3.62 -60.28 4.86
N ALA A 1117 4.18 -60.19 6.07
CA ALA A 1117 4.06 -58.99 6.89
C ALA A 1117 4.66 -57.77 6.17
N GLU A 1118 5.86 -57.92 5.60
CA GLU A 1118 6.56 -56.86 4.87
C GLU A 1118 5.81 -56.42 3.61
N LEU A 1119 5.22 -57.36 2.86
CA LEU A 1119 4.47 -57.10 1.64
C LEU A 1119 3.14 -56.38 1.91
N THR A 1120 2.52 -56.56 3.07
CA THR A 1120 1.23 -55.94 3.43
C THR A 1120 1.35 -54.56 4.07
N VAL A 1121 2.55 -54.07 4.34
CA VAL A 1121 2.81 -52.75 4.91
C VAL A 1121 3.36 -51.81 3.82
N PRO A 1122 3.00 -50.51 3.81
CA PRO A 1122 3.57 -49.54 2.89
C PRO A 1122 5.12 -49.55 2.95
N PRO A 1123 5.82 -49.49 1.79
CA PRO A 1123 7.27 -49.65 1.75
C PRO A 1123 7.98 -48.47 2.43
N SER A 1124 8.70 -48.73 3.51
CA SER A 1124 9.53 -47.73 4.22
C SER A 1124 10.95 -47.63 3.67
N HIS A 1125 11.47 -48.71 3.09
CA HIS A 1125 12.82 -48.78 2.52
C HIS A 1125 12.82 -49.47 1.14
N ARG A 1126 13.65 -48.97 0.22
CA ARG A 1126 13.72 -49.48 -1.16
C ARG A 1126 14.50 -50.78 -1.31
N VAL A 1127 15.45 -51.06 -0.42
CA VAL A 1127 16.28 -52.27 -0.45
C VAL A 1127 16.33 -52.87 0.94
N ILE A 1128 15.79 -54.08 1.06
CA ILE A 1128 15.61 -54.83 2.30
C ILE A 1128 16.23 -56.21 2.11
N ALA A 1129 16.77 -56.78 3.17
CA ALA A 1129 17.21 -58.16 3.20
C ALA A 1129 16.78 -58.87 4.48
N PHE A 1130 16.42 -60.15 4.40
CA PHE A 1130 16.18 -61.00 5.56
C PHE A 1130 17.32 -62.02 5.70
N ARG A 1131 17.96 -62.03 6.87
CA ARG A 1131 19.04 -62.96 7.25
C ARG A 1131 18.72 -63.56 8.61
N GLY A 1132 18.54 -64.89 8.65
CA GLY A 1132 18.11 -65.60 9.86
C GLY A 1132 16.84 -64.99 10.48
N ASN A 1133 16.96 -64.45 11.70
CA ASN A 1133 15.83 -63.89 12.45
C ASN A 1133 15.65 -62.37 12.28
N HIS A 1134 16.42 -61.73 11.39
CA HIS A 1134 16.53 -60.27 11.33
C HIS A 1134 16.26 -59.73 9.93
N GLY A 1135 15.48 -58.64 9.87
CA GLY A 1135 15.37 -57.81 8.70
C GLY A 1135 16.47 -56.74 8.73
N TRP A 1136 16.97 -56.39 7.55
CA TRP A 1136 18.00 -55.40 7.31
C TRP A 1136 17.54 -54.46 6.22
N PHE A 1137 17.88 -53.18 6.31
CA PHE A 1137 17.68 -52.24 5.22
C PHE A 1137 19.00 -51.57 4.85
N ARG A 1138 19.15 -51.19 3.59
CA ARG A 1138 20.34 -50.51 3.11
C ARG A 1138 20.19 -49.00 3.22
N SER A 1139 21.12 -48.34 3.91
CA SER A 1139 21.31 -46.89 3.89
C SER A 1139 22.62 -46.54 3.15
N PHE A 1140 22.91 -45.24 3.08
CA PHE A 1140 24.22 -44.72 2.71
C PHE A 1140 24.70 -43.87 3.89
N ASP A 1141 25.74 -44.34 4.58
CA ASP A 1141 26.28 -43.62 5.73
C ASP A 1141 27.44 -42.73 5.27
N PRO A 1142 27.53 -41.49 5.76
CA PRO A 1142 28.62 -40.59 5.42
C PRO A 1142 29.94 -41.15 5.95
N VAL A 1143 30.99 -41.05 5.14
CA VAL A 1143 32.34 -41.50 5.48
C VAL A 1143 33.33 -40.42 5.07
N THR A 1144 34.12 -39.97 6.03
CA THR A 1144 35.27 -39.12 5.77
C THR A 1144 36.44 -39.98 5.26
N LEU A 1145 36.92 -39.70 4.05
CA LEU A 1145 38.17 -40.31 3.56
C LEU A 1145 39.36 -39.71 4.31
N GLY A 1146 40.16 -40.53 4.99
CA GLY A 1146 41.41 -40.07 5.60
C GLY A 1146 42.42 -39.57 4.55
N GLU A 1147 43.36 -38.70 4.95
CA GLU A 1147 44.48 -38.31 4.10
C GLU A 1147 45.21 -39.57 3.63
N GLY A 1148 45.10 -39.89 2.35
CA GLY A 1148 45.71 -41.08 1.77
C GLY A 1148 47.21 -41.06 2.04
N GLY A 1149 47.68 -42.03 2.82
CA GLY A 1149 49.11 -42.26 3.04
C GLY A 1149 49.82 -42.25 1.69
N GLY A 1150 50.79 -41.35 1.57
CA GLY A 1150 51.55 -41.15 0.34
C GLY A 1150 52.12 -42.46 -0.19
N ASP A 1151 52.16 -42.53 -1.52
CA ASP A 1151 53.19 -43.20 -2.33
C ASP A 1151 52.83 -44.43 -3.20
N GLN A 1152 51.55 -44.65 -3.59
CA GLN A 1152 51.24 -45.46 -4.79
C GLN A 1152 50.02 -44.93 -5.57
N THR A 1153 50.21 -43.98 -6.48
CA THR A 1153 49.20 -43.69 -7.50
C THR A 1153 49.07 -44.87 -8.46
N ARG A 1154 47.88 -45.49 -8.56
CA ARG A 1154 47.59 -46.56 -9.55
C ARG A 1154 47.62 -46.08 -11.00
N LEU A 1155 47.73 -44.76 -11.22
CA LEU A 1155 47.85 -44.16 -12.55
C LEU A 1155 49.28 -44.31 -13.07
N ARG A 1156 49.42 -44.75 -14.32
CA ARG A 1156 50.69 -44.98 -15.00
C ARG A 1156 51.07 -43.75 -15.82
N GLU A 1157 52.30 -43.27 -15.66
CA GLU A 1157 52.85 -42.24 -16.55
C GLU A 1157 52.84 -42.76 -17.99
N LYS A 1158 52.28 -41.96 -18.92
CA LYS A 1158 52.01 -42.34 -20.32
C LYS A 1158 51.18 -43.61 -20.50
N GLY A 1159 50.36 -43.97 -19.51
CA GLY A 1159 49.39 -45.06 -19.61
C GLY A 1159 48.33 -44.78 -20.69
N VAL A 1160 47.78 -45.84 -21.28
CA VAL A 1160 46.66 -45.75 -22.23
C VAL A 1160 45.34 -45.83 -21.45
N TYR A 1161 44.46 -44.84 -21.62
CA TYR A 1161 43.19 -44.74 -20.94
C TYR A 1161 42.05 -44.53 -21.94
N LEU A 1162 41.04 -45.40 -21.89
CA LEU A 1162 39.81 -45.28 -22.66
C LEU A 1162 38.77 -44.52 -21.84
N ILE A 1163 38.25 -43.41 -22.38
CA ILE A 1163 37.17 -42.63 -21.76
C ILE A 1163 35.96 -42.65 -22.68
N THR A 1164 34.90 -43.33 -22.22
CA THR A 1164 33.62 -43.34 -22.91
C THR A 1164 32.88 -42.03 -22.65
N GLY A 1165 32.49 -41.32 -23.71
CA GLY A 1165 31.97 -39.96 -23.62
C GLY A 1165 33.05 -38.91 -23.34
N GLY A 1166 34.29 -39.16 -23.80
CA GLY A 1166 35.48 -38.37 -23.44
C GLY A 1166 35.45 -36.87 -23.76
N LEU A 1167 34.60 -36.43 -24.69
CA LEU A 1167 34.42 -35.01 -25.03
C LEU A 1167 33.18 -34.37 -24.38
N GLY A 1168 32.43 -35.13 -23.57
CA GLY A 1168 31.40 -34.60 -22.68
C GLY A 1168 32.01 -34.01 -21.41
N ASN A 1169 31.23 -33.22 -20.65
CA ASN A 1169 31.76 -32.39 -19.55
C ASN A 1169 32.58 -33.19 -18.50
N ILE A 1170 32.05 -34.31 -18.00
CA ILE A 1170 32.76 -35.14 -17.00
C ILE A 1170 33.94 -35.89 -17.63
N GLY A 1171 33.75 -36.44 -18.83
CA GLY A 1171 34.80 -37.16 -19.56
C GLY A 1171 35.99 -36.28 -19.87
N LEU A 1172 35.74 -35.02 -20.24
CA LEU A 1172 36.77 -34.02 -20.53
C LEU A 1172 37.53 -33.62 -19.27
N ALA A 1173 36.85 -33.37 -18.15
CA ALA A 1173 37.52 -33.08 -16.89
C ALA A 1173 38.44 -34.23 -16.43
N MET A 1174 38.00 -35.48 -16.62
CA MET A 1174 38.82 -36.67 -16.36
C MET A 1174 40.01 -36.76 -17.33
N ALA A 1175 39.78 -36.50 -18.61
CA ALA A 1175 40.83 -36.45 -19.64
C ALA A 1175 41.89 -35.39 -19.31
N GLU A 1176 41.47 -34.19 -18.91
CA GLU A 1176 42.36 -33.10 -18.49
C GLU A 1176 43.17 -33.47 -17.25
N HIS A 1177 42.55 -34.12 -16.26
CA HIS A 1177 43.24 -34.58 -15.06
C HIS A 1177 44.32 -35.62 -15.42
N LEU A 1178 43.99 -36.60 -16.25
CA LEU A 1178 44.93 -37.63 -16.71
C LEU A 1178 46.05 -37.06 -17.59
N ALA A 1179 45.74 -36.09 -18.45
CA ALA A 1179 46.72 -35.34 -19.24
C ALA A 1179 47.75 -34.66 -18.31
N LYS A 1180 47.26 -33.92 -17.31
CA LYS A 1180 48.11 -33.16 -16.38
C LYS A 1180 48.90 -34.04 -15.41
N LYS A 1181 48.28 -35.07 -14.82
CA LYS A 1181 48.90 -35.89 -13.77
C LYS A 1181 49.89 -36.91 -14.29
N VAL A 1182 49.59 -37.55 -15.42
CA VAL A 1182 50.37 -38.70 -15.90
C VAL A 1182 50.73 -38.62 -17.38
N LYS A 1183 50.43 -37.52 -18.09
CA LYS A 1183 50.71 -37.38 -19.53
C LYS A 1183 50.14 -38.55 -20.32
N ALA A 1184 48.88 -38.88 -20.02
CA ALA A 1184 48.19 -40.06 -20.52
C ALA A 1184 48.10 -40.10 -22.06
N ARG A 1185 48.02 -41.32 -22.60
CA ARG A 1185 47.57 -41.59 -23.96
C ARG A 1185 46.06 -41.84 -23.92
N LEU A 1186 45.25 -40.95 -24.48
CA LEU A 1186 43.81 -40.91 -24.28
C LEU A 1186 43.07 -41.42 -25.52
N ILE A 1187 42.24 -42.45 -25.36
CA ILE A 1187 41.27 -42.86 -26.37
C ILE A 1187 39.92 -42.26 -25.94
N LEU A 1188 39.43 -41.27 -26.67
CA LEU A 1188 38.18 -40.57 -26.36
C LEU A 1188 37.09 -41.07 -27.31
N THR A 1189 36.07 -41.76 -26.80
CA THR A 1189 34.93 -42.20 -27.63
C THR A 1189 33.72 -41.30 -27.42
N GLY A 1190 32.95 -41.07 -28.48
CA GLY A 1190 31.78 -40.21 -28.47
C GLY A 1190 30.78 -40.60 -29.56
N ARG A 1191 29.57 -40.05 -29.48
CA ARG A 1191 28.49 -40.31 -30.46
C ARG A 1191 28.58 -39.45 -31.72
N SER A 1192 29.42 -38.40 -31.70
CA SER A 1192 29.61 -37.48 -32.83
C SER A 1192 30.88 -37.83 -33.58
N VAL A 1193 30.78 -37.93 -34.91
CA VAL A 1193 31.94 -38.06 -35.78
C VAL A 1193 32.66 -36.71 -35.86
N VAL A 1194 33.97 -36.71 -35.68
CA VAL A 1194 34.84 -35.55 -35.94
C VAL A 1194 35.60 -35.77 -37.25
N PRO A 1195 35.89 -34.71 -38.02
CA PRO A 1195 36.62 -34.84 -39.28
C PRO A 1195 38.04 -35.41 -39.05
N PRO A 1196 38.69 -35.98 -40.07
CA PRO A 1196 40.07 -36.44 -40.00
C PRO A 1196 41.03 -35.32 -39.58
N ARG A 1197 42.10 -35.66 -38.86
CA ARG A 1197 43.03 -34.70 -38.24
C ARG A 1197 43.70 -33.74 -39.23
N GLU A 1198 43.87 -34.17 -40.48
CA GLU A 1198 44.42 -33.37 -41.58
C GLU A 1198 43.51 -32.20 -42.00
N GLU A 1199 42.21 -32.29 -41.71
CA GLU A 1199 41.19 -31.31 -42.11
C GLU A 1199 40.87 -30.31 -40.99
N TRP A 1200 41.46 -30.45 -39.79
CA TRP A 1200 41.08 -29.66 -38.61
C TRP A 1200 41.37 -28.18 -38.76
N ASP A 1201 42.55 -27.81 -39.26
CA ASP A 1201 42.94 -26.40 -39.43
C ASP A 1201 42.06 -25.69 -40.45
N GLN A 1202 41.69 -26.39 -41.52
CA GLN A 1202 40.74 -25.88 -42.52
C GLN A 1202 39.34 -25.76 -41.92
N TRP A 1203 38.87 -26.77 -41.19
CA TRP A 1203 37.54 -26.76 -40.57
C TRP A 1203 37.39 -25.62 -39.56
N LEU A 1204 38.39 -25.40 -38.72
CA LEU A 1204 38.44 -24.31 -37.73
C LEU A 1204 38.51 -22.91 -38.38
N ALA A 1205 39.03 -22.81 -39.61
CA ALA A 1205 39.12 -21.54 -40.34
C ALA A 1205 37.85 -21.22 -41.15
N THR A 1206 37.06 -22.23 -41.53
CA THR A 1206 35.89 -22.05 -42.42
C THR A 1206 34.53 -22.11 -41.72
N HIS A 1207 34.48 -22.46 -40.44
CA HIS A 1207 33.23 -22.59 -39.66
C HIS A 1207 33.23 -21.65 -38.45
N ALA A 1208 32.04 -21.24 -38.01
CA ALA A 1208 31.86 -20.33 -36.88
C ALA A 1208 32.38 -20.94 -35.56
N GLU A 1209 32.78 -20.09 -34.61
CA GLU A 1209 33.33 -20.55 -33.32
C GLU A 1209 32.32 -21.32 -32.46
N GLU A 1210 31.02 -21.05 -32.63
CA GLU A 1210 29.96 -21.79 -31.93
C GLU A 1210 29.70 -23.19 -32.52
N ASP A 1211 30.33 -23.55 -33.64
CA ASP A 1211 30.15 -24.88 -34.25
C ASP A 1211 30.60 -25.99 -33.28
N SER A 1212 29.71 -26.96 -33.06
CA SER A 1212 29.93 -28.01 -32.06
C SER A 1212 31.13 -28.90 -32.36
N ILE A 1213 31.56 -29.00 -33.62
CA ILE A 1213 32.76 -29.73 -34.02
C ILE A 1213 33.98 -28.86 -33.74
N CYS A 1214 33.97 -27.56 -34.11
CA CYS A 1214 35.04 -26.62 -33.78
C CYS A 1214 35.39 -26.60 -32.28
N GLN A 1215 34.37 -26.55 -31.41
CA GLN A 1215 34.58 -26.60 -29.95
C GLN A 1215 35.21 -27.91 -29.48
N LYS A 1216 34.82 -29.04 -30.08
CA LYS A 1216 35.39 -30.36 -29.76
C LYS A 1216 36.84 -30.48 -30.22
N LEU A 1217 37.17 -29.98 -31.41
CA LEU A 1217 38.53 -29.97 -31.93
C LEU A 1217 39.46 -29.14 -31.04
N ARG A 1218 39.03 -27.94 -30.62
CA ARG A 1218 39.79 -27.09 -29.69
C ARG A 1218 40.00 -27.76 -28.33
N ARG A 1219 39.01 -28.49 -27.81
CA ARG A 1219 39.14 -29.28 -26.56
C ARG A 1219 40.18 -30.39 -26.69
N VAL A 1220 40.24 -31.07 -27.84
CA VAL A 1220 41.27 -32.09 -28.10
C VAL A 1220 42.66 -31.45 -28.19
N GLN A 1221 42.81 -30.35 -28.92
CA GLN A 1221 44.07 -29.60 -28.99
C GLN A 1221 44.54 -29.16 -27.60
N ALA A 1222 43.63 -28.66 -26.76
CA ALA A 1222 43.93 -28.26 -25.38
C ALA A 1222 44.40 -29.43 -24.48
N LEU A 1223 43.90 -30.65 -24.70
CA LEU A 1223 44.39 -31.84 -23.99
C LEU A 1223 45.83 -32.19 -24.39
N GLU A 1224 46.17 -32.03 -25.67
CA GLU A 1224 47.50 -32.31 -26.21
C GLU A 1224 48.53 -31.25 -25.76
N GLU A 1225 48.14 -29.98 -25.73
CA GLU A 1225 48.94 -28.90 -25.16
C GLU A 1225 49.28 -29.15 -23.67
N ARG A 1226 48.38 -29.83 -22.96
CA ARG A 1226 48.57 -30.24 -21.55
C ARG A 1226 49.38 -31.52 -21.39
N GLY A 1227 49.91 -32.06 -22.48
CA GLY A 1227 50.87 -33.18 -22.47
C GLY A 1227 50.25 -34.56 -22.63
N ALA A 1228 48.97 -34.68 -22.99
CA ALA A 1228 48.38 -35.94 -23.42
C ALA A 1228 48.69 -36.26 -24.89
N GLU A 1229 48.67 -37.55 -25.23
CA GLU A 1229 48.63 -38.01 -26.63
C GLU A 1229 47.21 -38.53 -26.89
N VAL A 1230 46.39 -37.83 -27.67
CA VAL A 1230 45.02 -38.28 -27.99
C VAL A 1230 45.09 -39.20 -29.22
N LEU A 1231 44.64 -40.44 -29.04
CA LEU A 1231 44.77 -41.56 -29.99
C LEU A 1231 43.57 -41.74 -30.90
#